data_AF-A0A9D8I594-F1
#
_entry.id   AF-A0A9D8I594-F1
#
_cell.length_a   1.000
_cell.length_b   1.000
_cell.length_c   1.000
_cell.angle_alpha   90.00
_cell.angle_beta   90.00
_cell.angle_gamma   90.00
#
_symmetry.space_group_name_H-M   'P 1'
#
loop_
_entity.id
_entity.type
_entity.pdbx_description
1 polymer ?
#
loop_
_entity_poly.entity_id
_entity_poly.type
_entity_poly.pdbx_seq_one_letter_code
_entity_poly.pdbx_strand_id
1 'polypeptide(L)'
;MKPRKLFKVMLVLLALAMLAGAGVVQSSLNADRTRLKLTRLPPVENMPPVLTFTTVALGGFRGLIANVLWIRANDLQQDEKFFEAVQLADWITKLQPHFVSVWVHQAWNMGYNISVKFPDPRDRWLWVQRAIELLRDEGRIYNPQEALIYRELAWHFQHKMGNNLDAAHMTYKMQWASEMQAVLGGDRPNFDELANPQTDDARARARTLVEKYKMDPAFMKKVDAEHGPLEWRLPEAHAIYWAALGLVKAKPDNQIAPKPEDQITLRRVIYQGISLAAVRGRLVFNPGDKFIEFGPNLALIPKANDAYEKMIHDDVKFRDNILNAHKNFLKQAVNDLYIHGREAEAARLYTYAKARYHDYYYFLPPDVHAYAMARTYELVADGGGGRDKLEGIVEAFLFQSFRYQALGEDDRAFGYVRRAQQVWSYHMTKISVADPGRLELKPMTFYYTNLLHRVLSEPPPRGFSDGLKAMLRTARGMPREANAPVLLASLTNMPPEPPLVLNFNSPSERDKRDGEKFLADNRLKAGVLTTPSGLQYRVVAEGKKDGRTPKLTDKVVVHYRGRLLNGAEFDSSFKKGKPMEFDVSGVVKGWTEALRLMKEGAKWELYIPPGLGYGVAGSWEGGIPPHALLIFEVELIEVKPGT
;
A
#
# COMPACT_ATOMS: atom_id res chain seq x y z
N MET A 1 -30.06 -59.38 44.63
CA MET A 1 -29.47 -58.75 43.42
C MET A 1 -28.23 -59.55 43.02
N LYS A 2 -28.04 -59.97 41.75
CA LYS A 2 -26.83 -60.74 41.35
C LYS A 2 -25.56 -59.97 41.76
N PRO A 3 -24.49 -60.61 42.27
CA PRO A 3 -23.30 -59.94 42.83
C PRO A 3 -22.66 -58.93 41.87
N ARG A 4 -22.70 -59.18 40.57
CA ARG A 4 -22.28 -58.22 39.52
C ARG A 4 -23.09 -56.92 39.48
N LYS A 5 -24.40 -56.96 39.79
CA LYS A 5 -25.23 -55.74 39.85
C LYS A 5 -24.91 -54.94 41.12
N LEU A 6 -24.66 -55.59 42.25
CA LEU A 6 -24.29 -54.93 43.50
C LEU A 6 -22.93 -54.22 43.38
N PHE A 7 -21.94 -54.88 42.75
CA PHE A 7 -20.63 -54.28 42.45
C PHE A 7 -20.74 -53.05 41.55
N LYS A 8 -21.56 -53.10 40.49
CA LYS A 8 -21.81 -51.93 39.63
C LYS A 8 -22.46 -50.77 40.39
N VAL A 9 -23.44 -51.05 41.25
CA VAL A 9 -24.08 -50.03 42.09
C VAL A 9 -23.08 -49.41 43.06
N MET A 10 -22.21 -50.21 43.69
CA MET A 10 -21.14 -49.70 44.54
C MET A 10 -20.14 -48.82 43.79
N LEU A 11 -19.76 -49.19 42.57
CA LEU A 11 -18.88 -48.35 41.75
C LEU A 11 -19.53 -47.01 41.38
N VAL A 12 -20.83 -47.00 41.07
CA VAL A 12 -21.58 -45.76 40.81
C VAL A 12 -21.65 -44.90 42.08
N LEU A 13 -21.95 -45.48 43.24
CA LEU A 13 -21.98 -44.76 44.51
C LEU A 13 -20.60 -44.20 44.89
N LEU A 14 -19.53 -44.97 44.66
CA LEU A 14 -18.16 -44.52 44.88
C LEU A 14 -17.81 -43.36 43.94
N ALA A 15 -18.16 -43.45 42.66
CA ALA A 15 -17.95 -42.36 41.70
C ALA A 15 -18.71 -41.09 42.10
N LEU A 16 -19.97 -41.22 42.55
CA LEU A 16 -20.77 -40.11 43.07
C LEU A 16 -20.15 -39.50 44.34
N ALA A 17 -19.65 -40.32 45.26
CA ALA A 17 -18.96 -39.86 46.46
C ALA A 17 -17.66 -39.13 46.14
N MET A 18 -16.87 -39.63 45.18
CA MET A 18 -15.65 -38.97 44.70
C MET A 18 -15.97 -37.63 44.00
N LEU A 19 -17.04 -37.57 43.21
CA LEU A 19 -17.51 -36.32 42.58
C LEU A 19 -17.95 -35.29 43.63
N ALA A 20 -18.70 -35.72 44.66
CA ALA A 20 -19.12 -34.87 45.76
C ALA A 20 -17.90 -34.35 46.56
N GLY A 21 -16.93 -35.23 46.87
CA GLY A 21 -15.68 -34.85 47.53
C GLY A 21 -14.85 -33.86 46.71
N ALA A 22 -14.74 -34.06 45.40
CA ALA A 22 -14.09 -33.13 44.49
C ALA A 22 -14.78 -31.75 44.49
N GLY A 23 -16.11 -31.70 44.54
CA GLY A 23 -16.87 -30.45 44.63
C GLY A 23 -16.57 -29.65 45.89
N VAL A 24 -16.46 -30.31 47.05
CA VAL A 24 -16.10 -29.66 48.32
C VAL A 24 -14.68 -29.09 48.26
N VAL A 25 -13.71 -29.86 47.78
CA VAL A 25 -12.31 -29.43 47.63
C VAL A 25 -12.19 -28.28 46.63
N GLN A 26 -12.95 -28.32 45.52
CA GLN A 26 -12.97 -27.27 44.50
C GLN A 26 -13.44 -25.93 45.06
N SER A 27 -14.44 -25.93 45.95
CA SER A 27 -14.93 -24.72 46.62
C SER A 27 -13.84 -24.06 47.48
N SER A 28 -13.14 -24.85 48.30
CA SER A 28 -12.01 -24.37 49.11
C SER A 28 -10.88 -23.84 48.23
N LEU A 29 -10.50 -24.56 47.17
CA LEU A 29 -9.46 -24.14 46.23
C LEU A 29 -9.83 -22.84 45.51
N ASN A 30 -11.10 -22.62 45.18
CA ASN A 30 -11.56 -21.38 44.56
C ASN A 30 -11.53 -20.20 45.54
N ALA A 31 -11.90 -20.42 46.81
CA ALA A 31 -11.75 -19.43 47.87
C ALA A 31 -10.28 -19.06 48.08
N ASP A 32 -9.39 -20.05 48.11
CA ASP A 32 -7.95 -19.84 48.20
C ASP A 32 -7.39 -19.09 46.99
N ARG A 33 -7.79 -19.46 45.78
CA ARG A 33 -7.38 -18.75 44.57
C ARG A 33 -7.81 -17.28 44.58
N THR A 34 -9.00 -16.99 45.08
CA THR A 34 -9.50 -15.62 45.22
C THR A 34 -8.69 -14.86 46.27
N ARG A 35 -8.51 -15.44 47.46
CA ARG A 35 -7.73 -14.87 48.56
C ARG A 35 -6.28 -14.59 48.17
N LEU A 36 -5.65 -15.52 47.46
CA LEU A 36 -4.26 -15.44 47.01
C LEU A 36 -4.09 -14.68 45.70
N LYS A 37 -5.17 -14.15 45.11
CA LYS A 37 -5.18 -13.47 43.80
C LYS A 37 -4.57 -14.33 42.68
N LEU A 38 -4.77 -15.65 42.75
CA LEU A 38 -4.35 -16.62 41.73
C LEU A 38 -5.38 -16.72 40.58
N THR A 39 -6.58 -16.16 40.73
CA THR A 39 -7.54 -15.95 39.65
C THR A 39 -7.16 -14.73 38.82
N ARG A 40 -6.90 -14.93 37.53
CA ARG A 40 -6.48 -13.87 36.59
C ARG A 40 -7.58 -12.85 36.26
N LEU A 41 -8.85 -13.21 36.44
CA LEU A 41 -10.02 -12.37 36.21
C LEU A 41 -11.14 -12.79 37.19
N PRO A 42 -11.99 -11.85 37.64
CA PRO A 42 -13.21 -12.20 38.38
C PRO A 42 -14.12 -13.08 37.51
N PRO A 43 -14.95 -13.95 38.11
CA PRO A 43 -15.93 -14.74 37.36
C PRO A 43 -16.82 -13.81 36.52
N VAL A 44 -16.99 -14.14 35.24
CA VAL A 44 -17.91 -13.39 34.37
C VAL A 44 -19.33 -13.57 34.92
N GLU A 45 -20.02 -12.49 35.27
CA GLU A 45 -21.42 -12.56 35.70
C GLU A 45 -22.30 -13.03 34.53
N ASN A 46 -23.26 -13.91 34.81
CA ASN A 46 -24.17 -14.49 33.81
C ASN A 46 -23.49 -15.32 32.70
N MET A 47 -22.50 -16.14 33.06
CA MET A 47 -21.93 -17.13 32.13
C MET A 47 -23.03 -18.02 31.53
N PRO A 48 -22.98 -18.32 30.21
CA PRO A 48 -23.89 -19.28 29.59
C PRO A 48 -23.85 -20.63 30.32
N PRO A 49 -24.98 -21.36 30.46
CA PRO A 49 -25.04 -22.63 31.20
C PRO A 49 -24.02 -23.70 30.75
N VAL A 50 -23.72 -23.74 29.44
CA VAL A 50 -22.69 -24.62 28.86
C VAL A 50 -21.31 -24.31 29.46
N LEU A 51 -21.03 -23.05 29.76
CA LEU A 51 -19.75 -22.61 30.30
C LEU A 51 -19.61 -22.91 31.79
N THR A 52 -20.70 -22.82 32.56
CA THR A 52 -20.74 -23.27 33.96
C THR A 52 -20.41 -24.76 34.04
N PHE A 53 -20.96 -25.56 33.12
CA PHE A 53 -20.62 -26.98 33.02
C PHE A 53 -19.14 -27.21 32.68
N THR A 54 -18.58 -26.53 31.67
CA THR A 54 -17.18 -26.76 31.26
C THR A 54 -16.14 -26.24 32.27
N THR A 55 -16.45 -25.18 33.01
CA THR A 55 -15.52 -24.57 33.98
C THR A 55 -15.61 -25.19 35.37
N VAL A 56 -16.79 -25.65 35.80
CA VAL A 56 -17.02 -26.19 37.14
C VAL A 56 -17.03 -27.72 37.16
N ALA A 57 -17.64 -28.39 36.16
CA ALA A 57 -17.82 -29.83 36.20
C ALA A 57 -16.65 -30.64 35.62
N LEU A 58 -15.94 -30.11 34.60
CA LEU A 58 -14.85 -30.84 33.94
C LEU A 58 -13.49 -30.70 34.65
N GLY A 59 -13.29 -29.66 35.47
CA GLY A 59 -12.05 -29.46 36.23
C GLY A 59 -10.78 -29.57 35.36
N GLY A 60 -9.85 -30.46 35.77
CA GLY A 60 -8.60 -30.73 35.03
C GLY A 60 -8.80 -31.47 33.69
N PHE A 61 -9.91 -32.17 33.49
CA PHE A 61 -10.17 -32.95 32.27
C PHE A 61 -10.45 -32.06 31.04
N ARG A 62 -10.79 -30.79 31.24
CA ARG A 62 -11.04 -29.83 30.14
C ARG A 62 -9.86 -29.74 29.16
N GLY A 63 -8.62 -29.86 29.66
CA GLY A 63 -7.42 -29.80 28.82
C GLY A 63 -7.25 -31.02 27.93
N LEU A 64 -7.54 -32.22 28.46
CA LEU A 64 -7.51 -33.46 27.68
C LEU A 64 -8.58 -33.46 26.59
N ILE A 65 -9.80 -33.02 26.94
CA ILE A 65 -10.90 -32.89 25.97
C ILE A 65 -10.53 -31.87 24.89
N ALA A 66 -9.99 -30.71 25.26
CA ALA A 66 -9.55 -29.70 24.30
C ALA A 66 -8.50 -30.28 23.32
N ASN A 67 -7.51 -31.05 23.80
CA ASN A 67 -6.52 -31.70 22.94
C ASN A 67 -7.15 -32.68 21.94
N VAL A 68 -8.09 -33.51 22.39
CA VAL A 68 -8.83 -34.44 21.50
C VAL A 68 -9.61 -33.66 20.45
N LEU A 69 -10.27 -32.57 20.84
CA LEU A 69 -11.01 -31.72 19.91
C LEU A 69 -10.09 -31.03 18.90
N TRP A 70 -8.89 -30.59 19.31
CA TRP A 70 -7.88 -30.03 18.40
C TRP A 70 -7.45 -31.04 17.34
N ILE A 71 -7.13 -32.27 17.75
CA ILE A 71 -6.76 -33.35 16.81
C ILE A 71 -7.90 -33.56 15.81
N ARG A 72 -9.13 -33.71 16.31
CA ARG A 72 -10.29 -33.96 15.45
C ARG A 72 -10.61 -32.79 14.52
N ALA A 73 -10.51 -31.55 15.01
CA ALA A 73 -10.73 -30.36 14.19
C ALA A 73 -9.70 -30.26 13.06
N ASN A 74 -8.44 -30.60 13.35
CA ASN A 74 -7.38 -30.65 12.35
C ASN A 74 -7.64 -31.74 11.29
N ASP A 75 -8.05 -32.94 11.70
CA ASP A 75 -8.42 -34.02 10.77
C ASP A 75 -9.58 -33.59 9.85
N LEU A 76 -10.63 -32.98 10.43
CA LEU A 76 -11.76 -32.46 9.64
C LEU A 76 -11.33 -31.36 8.67
N GLN A 77 -10.40 -30.50 9.06
CA GLN A 77 -9.86 -29.47 8.17
C GLN A 77 -9.03 -30.07 7.03
N GLN A 78 -8.26 -31.14 7.28
CA GLN A 78 -7.53 -31.88 6.23
C GLN A 78 -8.49 -32.59 5.28
N ASP A 79 -9.62 -33.08 5.79
CA ASP A 79 -10.74 -33.64 5.03
C ASP A 79 -11.61 -32.58 4.31
N GLU A 80 -11.24 -31.29 4.39
CA GLU A 80 -12.02 -30.15 3.86
C GLU A 80 -13.44 -29.99 4.45
N LYS A 81 -13.71 -30.59 5.61
CA LYS A 81 -14.95 -30.49 6.38
C LYS A 81 -14.92 -29.28 7.31
N PHE A 82 -14.86 -28.09 6.71
CA PHE A 82 -14.58 -26.83 7.42
C PHE A 82 -15.68 -26.43 8.41
N PHE A 83 -16.95 -26.67 8.09
CA PHE A 83 -18.07 -26.31 8.97
C PHE A 83 -18.07 -27.13 10.26
N GLU A 84 -17.81 -28.43 10.15
CA GLU A 84 -17.67 -29.34 11.28
C GLU A 84 -16.42 -29.01 12.10
N ALA A 85 -15.29 -28.71 11.44
CA ALA A 85 -14.07 -28.29 12.12
C ALA A 85 -14.31 -27.03 12.97
N VAL A 86 -15.09 -26.07 12.47
CA VAL A 86 -15.40 -24.81 13.16
C VAL A 86 -16.39 -25.00 14.30
N GLN A 87 -17.30 -25.97 14.22
CA GLN A 87 -18.10 -26.37 15.38
C GLN A 87 -17.21 -26.86 16.52
N LEU A 88 -16.18 -27.67 16.23
CA LEU A 88 -15.23 -28.10 17.26
C LEU A 88 -14.37 -26.95 17.78
N ALA A 89 -13.96 -26.03 16.90
CA ALA A 89 -13.24 -24.81 17.29
C ALA A 89 -13.98 -23.98 18.35
N ASP A 90 -15.31 -23.86 18.21
CA ASP A 90 -16.18 -23.18 19.18
C ASP A 90 -16.22 -23.90 20.54
N TRP A 91 -16.20 -25.23 20.57
CA TRP A 91 -16.05 -25.97 21.83
C TRP A 91 -14.69 -25.74 22.48
N ILE A 92 -13.62 -25.68 21.66
CA ILE A 92 -12.26 -25.44 22.14
C ILE A 92 -12.15 -24.05 22.80
N THR A 93 -12.69 -23.00 22.19
CA THR A 93 -12.69 -21.64 22.77
C THR A 93 -13.45 -21.61 24.11
N LYS A 94 -14.58 -22.32 24.22
CA LYS A 94 -15.37 -22.46 25.46
C LYS A 94 -14.67 -23.27 26.55
N LEU A 95 -13.81 -24.23 26.19
CA LEU A 95 -13.00 -25.01 27.13
C LEU A 95 -11.75 -24.25 27.60
N GLN A 96 -11.25 -23.34 26.77
CA GLN A 96 -10.02 -22.57 26.99
C GLN A 96 -10.23 -21.04 26.88
N PRO A 97 -11.23 -20.44 27.56
CA PRO A 97 -11.68 -19.07 27.26
C PRO A 97 -10.66 -17.97 27.57
N HIS A 98 -9.71 -18.23 28.47
CA HIS A 98 -8.65 -17.27 28.82
C HIS A 98 -7.29 -17.56 28.15
N PHE A 99 -7.26 -18.48 27.19
CA PHE A 99 -6.09 -18.71 26.34
C PHE A 99 -6.24 -17.89 25.07
N VAL A 100 -5.71 -16.66 25.09
CA VAL A 100 -5.80 -15.71 23.96
C VAL A 100 -5.39 -16.34 22.63
N SER A 101 -4.35 -17.17 22.63
CA SER A 101 -3.86 -17.86 21.43
C SER A 101 -4.90 -18.76 20.77
N VAL A 102 -5.86 -19.32 21.52
CA VAL A 102 -6.94 -20.14 20.98
C VAL A 102 -7.87 -19.29 20.12
N TRP A 103 -8.33 -18.15 20.65
CA TRP A 103 -9.19 -17.22 19.91
C TRP A 103 -8.51 -16.69 18.65
N VAL A 104 -7.25 -16.25 18.80
CA VAL A 104 -6.44 -15.73 17.70
C VAL A 104 -6.22 -16.80 16.63
N HIS A 105 -5.86 -18.01 17.03
CA HIS A 105 -5.65 -19.11 16.09
C HIS A 105 -6.93 -19.45 15.33
N GLN A 106 -8.08 -19.56 16.01
CA GLN A 106 -9.33 -19.91 15.36
C GLN A 106 -9.82 -18.82 14.42
N ALA A 107 -9.71 -17.55 14.82
CA ALA A 107 -10.02 -16.41 13.95
C ALA A 107 -9.10 -16.40 12.72
N TRP A 108 -7.79 -16.57 12.93
CA TRP A 108 -6.83 -16.64 11.84
C TRP A 108 -7.13 -17.80 10.89
N ASN A 109 -7.44 -18.98 11.41
CA ASN A 109 -7.73 -20.15 10.62
C ASN A 109 -8.97 -19.94 9.73
N MET A 110 -10.06 -19.40 10.28
CA MET A 110 -11.24 -19.03 9.50
C MET A 110 -10.94 -17.94 8.46
N GLY A 111 -10.37 -16.83 8.93
CA GLY A 111 -10.17 -15.62 8.13
C GLY A 111 -9.06 -15.74 7.10
N TYR A 112 -8.09 -16.65 7.24
CA TYR A 112 -6.94 -16.76 6.32
C TYR A 112 -6.81 -18.13 5.66
N ASN A 113 -6.96 -19.24 6.40
CA ASN A 113 -6.71 -20.57 5.85
C ASN A 113 -7.94 -21.16 5.18
N ILE A 114 -9.09 -21.10 5.85
CA ILE A 114 -10.36 -21.67 5.36
C ILE A 114 -10.95 -20.77 4.29
N SER A 115 -11.02 -19.45 4.52
CA SER A 115 -11.61 -18.51 3.55
C SER A 115 -11.06 -18.65 2.13
N VAL A 116 -9.75 -18.86 1.95
CA VAL A 116 -9.13 -18.96 0.62
C VAL A 116 -9.41 -20.28 -0.11
N LYS A 117 -9.98 -21.28 0.58
CA LYS A 117 -10.40 -22.56 -0.04
C LYS A 117 -11.68 -22.42 -0.84
N PHE A 118 -12.45 -21.36 -0.63
CA PHE A 118 -13.70 -21.12 -1.34
C PHE A 118 -13.42 -20.32 -2.63
N PRO A 119 -13.97 -20.70 -3.79
CA PRO A 119 -13.74 -19.97 -5.03
C PRO A 119 -14.56 -18.67 -5.11
N ASP A 120 -15.80 -18.64 -4.59
CA ASP A 120 -16.65 -17.44 -4.62
C ASP A 120 -16.20 -16.43 -3.55
N PRO A 121 -15.82 -15.19 -3.94
CA PRO A 121 -15.47 -14.12 -3.01
C PRO A 121 -16.50 -13.84 -1.91
N ARG A 122 -17.79 -14.08 -2.17
CA ARG A 122 -18.88 -13.89 -1.20
C ARG A 122 -18.87 -14.94 -0.11
N ASP A 123 -18.54 -16.19 -0.44
CA ASP A 123 -18.39 -17.25 0.56
C ASP A 123 -17.15 -16.99 1.42
N ARG A 124 -16.06 -16.50 0.81
CA ARG A 124 -14.87 -16.08 1.56
C ARG A 124 -15.21 -14.98 2.57
N TRP A 125 -16.04 -14.02 2.17
CA TRP A 125 -16.47 -12.92 3.04
C TRP A 125 -17.12 -13.44 4.33
N LEU A 126 -17.99 -14.45 4.25
CA LEU A 126 -18.64 -15.03 5.43
C LEU A 126 -17.62 -15.57 6.44
N TRP A 127 -16.56 -16.22 5.97
CA TRP A 127 -15.47 -16.70 6.83
C TRP A 127 -14.65 -15.58 7.45
N VAL A 128 -14.35 -14.53 6.68
CA VAL A 128 -13.64 -13.34 7.18
C VAL A 128 -14.47 -12.61 8.23
N GLN A 129 -15.76 -12.44 7.97
CA GLN A 129 -16.69 -11.83 8.90
C GLN A 129 -16.80 -12.66 10.18
N ARG A 130 -16.90 -13.98 10.08
CA ARG A 130 -16.96 -14.85 11.27
C ARG A 130 -15.68 -14.81 12.11
N ALA A 131 -14.51 -14.68 11.48
CA ALA A 131 -13.25 -14.46 12.19
C ALA A 131 -13.22 -13.15 12.99
N ILE A 132 -13.73 -12.07 12.40
CA ILE A 132 -13.87 -10.76 13.06
C ILE A 132 -14.86 -10.87 14.23
N GLU A 133 -16.02 -11.47 14.01
CA GLU A 133 -17.05 -11.72 15.03
C GLU A 133 -16.49 -12.54 16.20
N LEU A 134 -15.74 -13.60 15.94
CA LEU A 134 -15.15 -14.44 16.98
C LEU A 134 -14.26 -13.63 17.94
N LEU A 135 -13.44 -12.71 17.42
CA LEU A 135 -12.59 -11.86 18.27
C LEU A 135 -13.40 -10.75 18.94
N ARG A 136 -14.27 -10.07 18.18
CA ARG A 136 -15.02 -8.87 18.60
C ARG A 136 -16.11 -9.16 19.62
N ASP A 137 -16.85 -10.23 19.38
CA ASP A 137 -18.10 -10.56 20.06
C ASP A 137 -17.92 -11.61 21.14
N GLU A 138 -16.88 -12.45 21.04
CA GLU A 138 -16.66 -13.55 21.98
C GLU A 138 -15.31 -13.42 22.69
N GLY A 139 -14.20 -13.45 21.95
CA GLY A 139 -12.85 -13.46 22.52
C GLY A 139 -12.58 -12.30 23.47
N ARG A 140 -13.05 -11.10 23.10
CA ARG A 140 -12.93 -9.88 23.93
C ARG A 140 -13.78 -9.92 25.21
N ILE A 141 -14.90 -10.66 25.25
CA ILE A 141 -15.70 -10.80 26.48
C ILE A 141 -14.89 -11.51 27.55
N TYR A 142 -14.17 -12.57 27.17
CA TYR A 142 -13.35 -13.36 28.08
C TYR A 142 -11.96 -12.75 28.34
N ASN A 143 -11.48 -11.92 27.42
CA ASN A 143 -10.14 -11.34 27.44
C ASN A 143 -10.18 -9.82 27.21
N PRO A 144 -10.94 -9.06 28.01
CA PRO A 144 -11.25 -7.66 27.72
C PRO A 144 -10.05 -6.72 27.82
N GLN A 145 -8.99 -7.13 28.51
CA GLN A 145 -7.76 -6.36 28.75
C GLN A 145 -6.57 -6.85 27.91
N GLU A 146 -6.75 -7.90 27.10
CA GLU A 146 -5.68 -8.53 26.33
C GLU A 146 -5.44 -7.78 25.03
N ALA A 147 -4.32 -7.06 24.95
CA ALA A 147 -3.94 -6.23 23.80
C ALA A 147 -3.93 -7.03 22.48
N LEU A 148 -3.50 -8.30 22.52
CA LEU A 148 -3.40 -9.14 21.33
C LEU A 148 -4.77 -9.39 20.67
N ILE A 149 -5.87 -9.51 21.42
CA ILE A 149 -7.22 -9.66 20.84
C ILE A 149 -7.57 -8.43 19.99
N TYR A 150 -7.36 -7.23 20.52
CA TYR A 150 -7.65 -5.99 19.81
C TYR A 150 -6.73 -5.79 18.61
N ARG A 151 -5.44 -6.15 18.75
CA ARG A 151 -4.47 -6.09 17.67
C ARG A 151 -4.87 -7.01 16.53
N GLU A 152 -5.24 -8.25 16.81
CA GLU A 152 -5.63 -9.21 15.77
C GLU A 152 -6.97 -8.84 15.14
N LEU A 153 -7.93 -8.35 15.92
CA LEU A 153 -9.18 -7.80 15.39
C LEU A 153 -8.92 -6.64 14.42
N ALA A 154 -8.08 -5.68 14.82
CA ALA A 154 -7.68 -4.58 13.96
C ALA A 154 -6.89 -5.04 12.73
N TRP A 155 -6.08 -6.09 12.86
CA TRP A 155 -5.31 -6.68 11.77
C TRP A 155 -6.19 -7.32 10.69
N HIS A 156 -7.32 -7.94 11.04
CA HIS A 156 -8.27 -8.44 10.04
C HIS A 156 -8.82 -7.30 9.18
N PHE A 157 -9.17 -6.16 9.80
CA PHE A 157 -9.58 -4.97 9.05
C PHE A 157 -8.44 -4.39 8.21
N GLN A 158 -7.25 -4.22 8.78
CA GLN A 158 -6.12 -3.58 8.08
C GLN A 158 -5.54 -4.47 6.97
N HIS A 159 -5.23 -5.72 7.27
CA HIS A 159 -4.47 -6.62 6.42
C HIS A 159 -5.37 -7.48 5.53
N LYS A 160 -6.35 -8.19 6.11
CA LYS A 160 -7.20 -9.12 5.35
C LYS A 160 -8.19 -8.38 4.45
N MET A 161 -8.84 -7.34 4.96
CA MET A 161 -9.81 -6.55 4.21
C MET A 161 -9.18 -5.33 3.54
N GLY A 162 -8.38 -4.57 4.28
CA GLY A 162 -7.81 -3.31 3.82
C GLY A 162 -6.76 -3.50 2.75
N ASN A 163 -5.75 -4.34 2.98
CA ASN A 163 -4.63 -4.52 2.05
C ASN A 163 -5.06 -5.22 0.74
N ASN A 164 -4.18 -5.23 -0.25
CA ASN A 164 -4.46 -5.76 -1.60
C ASN A 164 -3.84 -7.16 -1.83
N LEU A 165 -3.50 -7.88 -0.74
CA LEU A 165 -2.82 -9.18 -0.83
C LEU A 165 -3.79 -10.35 -1.05
N ASP A 166 -5.06 -10.20 -0.68
CA ASP A 166 -6.09 -11.22 -0.92
C ASP A 166 -6.84 -10.92 -2.23
N ALA A 167 -6.94 -11.88 -3.14
CA ALA A 167 -7.62 -11.67 -4.43
C ALA A 167 -9.09 -11.20 -4.32
N ALA A 168 -9.77 -11.50 -3.21
CA ALA A 168 -11.15 -11.09 -2.94
C ALA A 168 -11.26 -9.83 -2.06
N HIS A 169 -10.15 -9.13 -1.78
CA HIS A 169 -10.12 -7.94 -0.92
C HIS A 169 -11.13 -6.87 -1.35
N MET A 170 -11.35 -6.69 -2.66
CA MET A 170 -12.31 -5.72 -3.20
C MET A 170 -13.74 -6.07 -2.79
N THR A 171 -14.12 -7.35 -2.87
CA THR A 171 -15.44 -7.82 -2.43
C THR A 171 -15.65 -7.55 -0.95
N TYR A 172 -14.64 -7.82 -0.10
CA TYR A 172 -14.75 -7.56 1.34
C TYR A 172 -14.96 -6.07 1.63
N LYS A 173 -14.22 -5.19 0.96
CA LYS A 173 -14.38 -3.73 1.09
C LYS A 173 -15.76 -3.26 0.65
N MET A 174 -16.27 -3.76 -0.48
CA MET A 174 -17.59 -3.35 -0.99
C MET A 174 -18.72 -3.82 -0.09
N GLN A 175 -18.65 -5.06 0.38
CA GLN A 175 -19.64 -5.62 1.30
C GLN A 175 -19.63 -4.85 2.62
N TRP A 176 -18.44 -4.59 3.19
CA TRP A 176 -18.30 -3.79 4.39
C TRP A 176 -18.80 -2.35 4.22
N ALA A 177 -18.44 -1.69 3.12
CA ALA A 177 -18.87 -0.32 2.85
C ALA A 177 -20.38 -0.23 2.71
N SER A 178 -21.03 -1.20 2.07
CA SER A 178 -22.49 -1.28 1.97
C SER A 178 -23.15 -1.46 3.34
N GLU A 179 -22.62 -2.36 4.17
CA GLU A 179 -23.09 -2.56 5.54
C GLU A 179 -22.94 -1.31 6.40
N MET A 180 -21.79 -0.64 6.32
CA MET A 180 -21.55 0.59 7.07
C MET A 180 -22.38 1.75 6.54
N GLN A 181 -22.62 1.85 5.22
CA GLN A 181 -23.52 2.87 4.64
C GLN A 181 -24.93 2.77 5.26
N ALA A 182 -25.46 1.55 5.44
CA ALA A 182 -26.77 1.34 6.07
C ALA A 182 -26.83 1.79 7.54
N VAL A 183 -25.69 1.75 8.25
CA VAL A 183 -25.59 2.13 9.67
C VAL A 183 -25.27 3.60 9.85
N LEU A 184 -24.34 4.13 9.07
CA LEU A 184 -23.81 5.48 9.23
C LEU A 184 -24.68 6.53 8.52
N GLY A 185 -25.50 6.11 7.55
CA GLY A 185 -26.32 7.01 6.76
C GLY A 185 -25.49 7.71 5.69
N GLY A 186 -25.43 9.04 5.71
CA GLY A 186 -24.79 9.85 4.65
C GLY A 186 -23.28 9.65 4.49
N ASP A 187 -22.65 10.52 3.69
CA ASP A 187 -21.21 10.40 3.36
C ASP A 187 -20.26 10.53 4.54
N ARG A 188 -20.71 11.16 5.62
CA ARG A 188 -20.00 11.19 6.90
C ARG A 188 -20.95 10.80 8.03
N PRO A 189 -20.47 10.03 9.02
CA PRO A 189 -21.28 9.67 10.17
C PRO A 189 -21.65 10.90 11.00
N ASN A 190 -22.94 11.04 11.32
CA ASN A 190 -23.41 11.97 12.34
C ASN A 190 -23.26 11.32 13.72
N PHE A 191 -22.07 11.47 14.33
CA PHE A 191 -21.79 10.84 15.62
C PHE A 191 -22.73 11.30 16.74
N ASP A 192 -23.18 12.56 16.70
CA ASP A 192 -24.08 13.11 17.73
C ASP A 192 -25.49 12.51 17.62
N GLU A 193 -25.98 12.29 16.40
CA GLU A 193 -27.24 11.55 16.16
C GLU A 193 -27.10 10.08 16.56
N LEU A 194 -25.98 9.42 16.22
CA LEU A 194 -25.76 8.02 16.60
C LEU A 194 -25.63 7.83 18.12
N ALA A 195 -25.03 8.80 18.82
CA ALA A 195 -24.94 8.80 20.28
C ALA A 195 -26.28 9.14 20.96
N ASN A 196 -27.07 10.05 20.36
CA ASN A 196 -28.34 10.54 20.91
C ASN A 196 -29.47 10.49 19.85
N PRO A 197 -29.95 9.30 19.46
CA PRO A 197 -30.86 9.14 18.33
C PRO A 197 -32.28 9.67 18.61
N GLN A 198 -32.72 10.63 17.80
CA GLN A 198 -34.02 11.29 17.96
C GLN A 198 -35.16 10.59 17.20
N THR A 199 -34.87 9.97 16.06
CA THR A 199 -35.85 9.27 15.20
C THR A 199 -35.80 7.75 15.40
N ASP A 200 -36.86 7.03 15.02
CA ASP A 200 -36.88 5.56 15.09
C ASP A 200 -35.81 4.93 14.19
N ASP A 201 -35.61 5.50 13.01
CA ASP A 201 -34.56 5.10 12.08
C ASP A 201 -33.16 5.31 12.69
N ALA A 202 -32.91 6.48 13.31
CA ALA A 202 -31.65 6.73 14.02
C ALA A 202 -31.45 5.76 15.20
N ARG A 203 -32.52 5.44 15.94
CA ARG A 203 -32.48 4.45 17.03
C ARG A 203 -32.13 3.06 16.51
N ALA A 204 -32.69 2.65 15.37
CA ALA A 204 -32.40 1.36 14.74
C ALA A 204 -30.95 1.28 14.24
N ARG A 205 -30.44 2.35 13.60
CA ARG A 205 -29.04 2.44 13.18
C ARG A 205 -28.06 2.41 14.35
N ALA A 206 -28.30 3.24 15.38
CA ALA A 206 -27.49 3.27 16.60
C ALA A 206 -27.49 1.91 17.31
N ARG A 207 -28.66 1.25 17.41
CA ARG A 207 -28.77 -0.09 17.96
C ARG A 207 -27.95 -1.09 17.15
N THR A 208 -28.03 -1.05 15.82
CA THR A 208 -27.24 -1.93 14.95
C THR A 208 -25.75 -1.70 15.15
N LEU A 209 -25.29 -0.45 15.21
CA LEU A 209 -23.90 -0.11 15.45
C LEU A 209 -23.36 -0.68 16.78
N VAL A 210 -24.13 -0.51 17.86
CA VAL A 210 -23.74 -0.94 19.21
C VAL A 210 -23.92 -2.44 19.41
N GLU A 211 -25.03 -3.02 18.98
CA GLU A 211 -25.38 -4.42 19.25
C GLU A 211 -24.76 -5.38 18.24
N LYS A 212 -24.75 -5.05 16.94
CA LYS A 212 -24.17 -5.90 15.90
C LYS A 212 -22.67 -5.65 15.77
N TYR A 213 -22.26 -4.39 15.60
CA TYR A 213 -20.87 -4.06 15.31
C TYR A 213 -20.03 -3.78 16.55
N LYS A 214 -20.64 -3.73 17.75
CA LYS A 214 -19.98 -3.49 19.04
C LYS A 214 -19.14 -2.22 19.07
N MET A 215 -19.56 -1.20 18.34
CA MET A 215 -18.89 0.08 18.25
C MET A 215 -19.67 1.14 19.02
N ASP A 216 -18.95 1.94 19.80
CA ASP A 216 -19.48 3.04 20.59
C ASP A 216 -19.39 4.34 19.78
N PRO A 217 -20.52 4.99 19.42
CA PRO A 217 -20.52 6.25 18.68
C PRO A 217 -19.67 7.36 19.32
N ALA A 218 -19.67 7.46 20.65
CA ALA A 218 -18.89 8.48 21.36
C ALA A 218 -17.38 8.21 21.23
N PHE A 219 -16.98 6.93 21.31
CA PHE A 219 -15.59 6.56 21.09
C PHE A 219 -15.18 6.69 19.62
N MET A 220 -16.07 6.38 18.66
CA MET A 220 -15.83 6.65 17.23
C MET A 220 -15.57 8.14 16.99
N LYS A 221 -16.39 9.03 17.58
CA LYS A 221 -16.20 10.49 17.51
C LYS A 221 -14.83 10.91 18.02
N LYS A 222 -14.38 10.35 19.14
CA LYS A 222 -13.05 10.61 19.71
C LYS A 222 -11.93 10.16 18.76
N VAL A 223 -12.05 8.95 18.22
CA VAL A 223 -11.07 8.39 17.26
C VAL A 223 -11.01 9.25 16.00
N ASP A 224 -12.15 9.71 15.48
CA ASP A 224 -12.19 10.57 14.29
C ASP A 224 -11.62 11.97 14.56
N ALA A 225 -11.87 12.55 15.73
CA ALA A 225 -11.25 13.81 16.11
C ALA A 225 -9.72 13.69 16.16
N GLU A 226 -9.21 12.60 16.73
CA GLU A 226 -7.77 12.36 16.86
C GLU A 226 -7.11 12.04 15.51
N HIS A 227 -7.68 11.10 14.73
CA HIS A 227 -7.02 10.51 13.57
C HIS A 227 -7.67 10.83 12.22
N GLY A 228 -8.85 11.44 12.20
CA GLY A 228 -9.64 11.72 11.00
C GLY A 228 -9.32 13.03 10.29
N PRO A 229 -10.08 13.36 9.23
CA PRO A 229 -11.41 12.83 8.90
C PRO A 229 -11.35 11.43 8.25
N LEU A 230 -11.79 10.38 8.96
CA LEU A 230 -11.75 9.00 8.45
C LEU A 230 -12.98 8.69 7.60
N GLU A 231 -12.80 7.85 6.58
CA GLU A 231 -13.90 7.24 5.85
C GLU A 231 -14.36 5.98 6.61
N TRP A 232 -15.40 6.12 7.44
CA TRP A 232 -15.90 5.05 8.29
C TRP A 232 -16.62 3.94 7.52
N ARG A 233 -16.81 4.05 6.21
CA ARG A 233 -17.24 2.90 5.39
C ARG A 233 -16.06 1.98 5.01
N LEU A 234 -14.82 2.39 5.29
CA LEU A 234 -13.62 1.65 4.95
C LEU A 234 -12.99 0.90 6.13
N PRO A 235 -12.27 -0.22 5.87
CA PRO A 235 -11.62 -1.01 6.91
C PRO A 235 -10.57 -0.24 7.72
N GLU A 236 -9.90 0.75 7.13
CA GLU A 236 -8.86 1.54 7.80
C GLU A 236 -9.37 2.22 9.07
N ALA A 237 -10.55 2.83 9.02
CA ALA A 237 -11.17 3.47 10.20
C ALA A 237 -11.43 2.47 11.33
N HIS A 238 -11.78 1.24 10.96
CA HIS A 238 -12.09 0.16 11.88
C HIS A 238 -10.84 -0.43 12.52
N ALA A 239 -9.78 -0.60 11.74
CA ALA A 239 -8.48 -0.99 12.26
C ALA A 239 -7.98 0.03 13.30
N ILE A 240 -8.08 1.33 12.99
CA ILE A 240 -7.72 2.40 13.92
C ILE A 240 -8.59 2.34 15.18
N TYR A 241 -9.91 2.24 15.03
CA TYR A 241 -10.84 2.16 16.17
C TYR A 241 -10.51 1.00 17.12
N TRP A 242 -10.33 -0.21 16.59
CA TRP A 242 -10.07 -1.40 17.42
C TRP A 242 -8.70 -1.35 18.08
N ALA A 243 -7.68 -0.84 17.39
CA ALA A 243 -6.36 -0.66 17.97
C ALA A 243 -6.35 0.43 19.06
N ALA A 244 -7.04 1.56 18.83
CA ALA A 244 -7.21 2.61 19.82
C ALA A 244 -7.98 2.13 21.05
N LEU A 245 -9.04 1.34 20.87
CA LEU A 245 -9.76 0.72 21.97
C LEU A 245 -8.87 -0.25 22.74
N GLY A 246 -8.03 -1.01 22.05
CA GLY A 246 -7.01 -1.87 22.67
C GLY A 246 -6.07 -1.10 23.59
N LEU A 247 -5.59 0.07 23.17
CA LEU A 247 -4.74 0.94 24.01
C LEU A 247 -5.47 1.46 25.25
N VAL A 248 -6.78 1.73 25.14
CA VAL A 248 -7.60 2.16 26.27
C VAL A 248 -7.85 1.01 27.25
N LYS A 249 -7.99 -0.22 26.75
CA LYS A 249 -8.39 -1.38 27.54
C LYS A 249 -7.20 -2.13 28.15
N ALA A 250 -6.08 -2.19 27.45
CA ALA A 250 -4.84 -2.78 27.92
C ALA A 250 -3.99 -1.70 28.62
N LYS A 251 -4.25 -1.45 29.91
CA LYS A 251 -3.51 -0.47 30.72
C LYS A 251 -2.61 -1.13 31.78
N PRO A 252 -1.50 -0.48 32.21
CA PRO A 252 -0.56 -1.02 33.19
C PRO A 252 -1.14 -1.26 34.59
N ASP A 253 -2.21 -0.57 34.96
CA ASP A 253 -2.91 -0.67 36.25
C ASP A 253 -3.91 -1.84 36.32
N ASN A 254 -4.07 -2.58 35.22
CA ASN A 254 -4.87 -3.79 35.16
C ASN A 254 -4.17 -4.99 35.83
N GLN A 255 -4.95 -6.03 36.16
CA GLN A 255 -4.43 -7.27 36.75
C GLN A 255 -3.39 -7.98 35.86
N ILE A 256 -3.41 -7.71 34.55
CA ILE A 256 -2.42 -8.14 33.56
C ILE A 256 -1.89 -6.87 32.90
N ALA A 257 -0.78 -6.33 33.40
CA ALA A 257 -0.13 -5.20 32.75
C ALA A 257 0.34 -5.63 31.35
N PRO A 258 -0.05 -4.92 30.28
CA PRO A 258 0.40 -5.24 28.94
C PRO A 258 1.90 -5.03 28.84
N LYS A 259 2.56 -5.86 28.06
CA LYS A 259 3.98 -5.66 27.82
C LYS A 259 4.17 -4.42 26.95
N PRO A 260 5.27 -3.66 27.09
CA PRO A 260 5.54 -2.48 26.27
C PRO A 260 5.45 -2.77 24.76
N GLU A 261 5.90 -3.95 24.34
CA GLU A 261 5.81 -4.41 22.94
C GLU A 261 4.36 -4.50 22.43
N ASP A 262 3.41 -4.91 23.27
CA ASP A 262 2.01 -5.07 22.87
C ASP A 262 1.39 -3.71 22.53
N GLN A 263 1.70 -2.69 23.35
CA GLN A 263 1.25 -1.33 23.08
C GLN A 263 1.87 -0.75 21.81
N ILE A 264 3.16 -1.03 21.55
CA ILE A 264 3.82 -0.61 20.31
C ILE A 264 3.14 -1.25 19.10
N THR A 265 2.73 -2.53 19.18
CA THR A 265 2.01 -3.16 18.06
C THR A 265 0.62 -2.56 17.81
N LEU A 266 -0.12 -2.17 18.85
CA LEU A 266 -1.40 -1.46 18.67
C LEU A 266 -1.19 -0.07 18.04
N ARG A 267 -0.20 0.70 18.52
CA ARG A 267 0.17 1.99 17.92
C ARG A 267 0.63 1.82 16.46
N ARG A 268 1.29 0.70 16.15
CA ARG A 268 1.67 0.34 14.78
C ARG A 268 0.46 0.23 13.85
N VAL A 269 -0.58 -0.48 14.29
CA VAL A 269 -1.81 -0.62 13.50
C VAL A 269 -2.47 0.74 13.25
N ILE A 270 -2.49 1.64 14.25
CA ILE A 270 -3.03 2.99 14.11
C ILE A 270 -2.26 3.79 13.05
N TYR A 271 -0.92 3.91 13.15
CA TYR A 271 -0.18 4.73 12.18
C TYR A 271 -0.29 4.17 10.76
N GLN A 272 -0.23 2.84 10.62
CA GLN A 272 -0.36 2.19 9.31
C GLN A 272 -1.77 2.41 8.75
N GLY A 273 -2.80 2.37 9.61
CA GLY A 273 -4.17 2.71 9.25
C GLY A 273 -4.31 4.14 8.75
N ILE A 274 -3.71 5.12 9.43
CA ILE A 274 -3.76 6.54 9.02
C ILE A 274 -3.05 6.74 7.68
N SER A 275 -1.88 6.12 7.49
CA SER A 275 -1.14 6.16 6.22
C SER A 275 -1.96 5.58 5.05
N LEU A 276 -2.57 4.41 5.26
CA LEU A 276 -3.46 3.80 4.26
C LEU A 276 -4.69 4.65 4.00
N ALA A 277 -5.29 5.25 5.04
CA ALA A 277 -6.42 6.16 4.89
C ALA A 277 -6.03 7.42 4.12
N ALA A 278 -4.83 7.96 4.28
CA ALA A 278 -4.36 9.09 3.47
C ALA A 278 -4.25 8.72 1.98
N VAL A 279 -3.76 7.51 1.68
CA VAL A 279 -3.51 7.05 0.31
C VAL A 279 -4.78 6.56 -0.42
N ARG A 280 -5.74 5.97 0.30
CA ARG A 280 -6.94 5.35 -0.30
C ARG A 280 -8.22 5.44 0.55
N GLY A 281 -8.27 6.36 1.51
CA GLY A 281 -9.36 6.49 2.48
C GLY A 281 -10.52 7.36 2.00
N ARG A 282 -10.93 7.24 0.74
CA ARG A 282 -12.11 7.90 0.19
C ARG A 282 -12.82 6.97 -0.79
N LEU A 283 -14.15 6.92 -0.72
CA LEU A 283 -14.99 6.27 -1.72
C LEU A 283 -15.35 7.25 -2.84
N VAL A 284 -15.17 6.83 -4.08
CA VAL A 284 -15.56 7.58 -5.28
C VAL A 284 -16.62 6.76 -6.01
N PHE A 285 -17.85 7.23 -5.99
CA PHE A 285 -18.98 6.50 -6.56
C PHE A 285 -19.06 6.75 -8.07
N ASN A 286 -19.12 5.67 -8.86
CA ASN A 286 -19.47 5.73 -10.27
C ASN A 286 -20.91 5.22 -10.45
N PRO A 287 -21.93 6.10 -10.35
CA PRO A 287 -23.33 5.71 -10.52
C PRO A 287 -23.65 5.21 -11.93
N GLY A 288 -22.94 5.70 -12.96
CA GLY A 288 -23.16 5.29 -14.35
C GLY A 288 -22.86 3.81 -14.58
N ASP A 289 -21.82 3.31 -13.91
CA ASP A 289 -21.36 1.93 -14.06
C ASP A 289 -21.62 1.05 -12.83
N LYS A 290 -22.27 1.61 -11.80
CA LYS A 290 -22.65 0.93 -10.56
C LYS A 290 -21.46 0.27 -9.84
N PHE A 291 -20.30 0.94 -9.82
CA PHE A 291 -19.14 0.51 -9.03
C PHE A 291 -18.56 1.65 -8.20
N ILE A 292 -17.71 1.29 -7.24
CA ILE A 292 -17.03 2.23 -6.35
C ILE A 292 -15.52 2.14 -6.59
N GLU A 293 -14.88 3.29 -6.69
CA GLU A 293 -13.42 3.44 -6.71
C GLU A 293 -12.92 3.94 -5.37
N PHE A 294 -11.61 3.78 -5.14
CA PHE A 294 -10.94 4.35 -3.99
C PHE A 294 -10.05 5.51 -4.43
N GLY A 295 -10.13 6.62 -3.70
CA GLY A 295 -9.31 7.80 -3.90
C GLY A 295 -8.47 8.14 -2.66
N PRO A 296 -7.42 8.96 -2.81
CA PRO A 296 -6.68 9.45 -1.66
C PRO A 296 -7.53 10.40 -0.82
N ASN A 297 -7.28 10.39 0.48
CA ASN A 297 -7.83 11.36 1.43
C ASN A 297 -6.72 12.35 1.78
N LEU A 298 -6.59 13.39 0.95
CA LEU A 298 -5.49 14.33 1.04
C LEU A 298 -5.48 15.14 2.35
N ALA A 299 -6.62 15.22 3.05
CA ALA A 299 -6.71 15.90 4.34
C ALA A 299 -5.95 15.15 5.45
N LEU A 300 -5.73 13.84 5.29
CA LEU A 300 -5.01 13.01 6.25
C LEU A 300 -3.49 13.01 6.05
N ILE A 301 -2.97 13.59 4.96
CA ILE A 301 -1.53 13.55 4.66
C ILE A 301 -0.68 14.15 5.79
N PRO A 302 -1.00 15.32 6.37
CA PRO A 302 -0.24 15.85 7.51
C PRO A 302 -0.27 14.92 8.72
N LYS A 303 -1.45 14.40 9.09
CA LYS A 303 -1.61 13.46 10.22
C LYS A 303 -0.84 12.15 10.01
N ALA A 304 -0.83 11.64 8.78
CA ALA A 304 -0.05 10.46 8.43
C ALA A 304 1.45 10.73 8.57
N ASN A 305 1.94 11.89 8.12
CA ASN A 305 3.33 12.31 8.31
C ASN A 305 3.71 12.37 9.81
N ASP A 306 2.87 13.00 10.63
CA ASP A 306 3.11 13.12 12.07
C ASP A 306 3.09 11.74 12.76
N ALA A 307 2.20 10.85 12.34
CA ALA A 307 2.13 9.48 12.83
C ALA A 307 3.40 8.68 12.49
N TYR A 308 3.99 8.89 11.31
CA TYR A 308 5.29 8.30 10.96
C TYR A 308 6.40 8.79 11.88
N GLU A 309 6.54 10.11 12.09
CA GLU A 309 7.60 10.67 12.94
C GLU A 309 7.48 10.17 14.38
N LYS A 310 6.26 10.13 14.93
CA LYS A 310 6.00 9.56 16.25
C LYS A 310 6.45 8.10 16.33
N MET A 311 6.20 7.31 15.30
CA MET A 311 6.53 5.88 15.31
C MET A 311 8.00 5.57 15.03
N ILE A 312 8.69 6.42 14.28
CA ILE A 312 10.16 6.39 14.14
C ILE A 312 10.82 6.57 15.52
N HIS A 313 10.26 7.45 16.35
CA HIS A 313 10.71 7.65 17.72
C HIS A 313 10.35 6.46 18.62
N ASP A 314 9.07 6.06 18.65
CA ASP A 314 8.52 5.10 19.62
C ASP A 314 8.95 3.65 19.37
N ASP A 315 9.19 3.25 18.11
CA ASP A 315 9.46 1.86 17.72
C ASP A 315 10.91 1.69 17.24
N VAL A 316 11.83 1.82 18.18
CA VAL A 316 13.29 1.74 17.94
C VAL A 316 13.67 0.45 17.19
N LYS A 317 13.00 -0.67 17.49
CA LYS A 317 13.29 -1.98 16.89
C LYS A 317 13.02 -2.00 15.38
N PHE A 318 11.99 -1.29 14.91
CA PHE A 318 11.60 -1.28 13.50
C PHE A 318 11.86 0.07 12.81
N ARG A 319 12.62 0.97 13.45
CA ARG A 319 12.86 2.35 13.01
C ARG A 319 13.26 2.45 11.55
N ASP A 320 14.23 1.66 11.09
CA ASP A 320 14.73 1.73 9.71
C ASP A 320 13.67 1.34 8.68
N ASN A 321 12.84 0.34 9.01
CA ASN A 321 11.71 -0.06 8.17
C ASN A 321 10.65 1.05 8.11
N ILE A 322 10.40 1.72 9.23
CA ILE A 322 9.45 2.83 9.30
C ILE A 322 9.98 4.05 8.54
N LEU A 323 11.29 4.36 8.65
CA LEU A 323 11.94 5.42 7.86
C LEU A 323 11.80 5.15 6.36
N ASN A 324 12.00 3.91 5.92
CA ASN A 324 11.83 3.55 4.51
C ASN A 324 10.36 3.64 4.06
N ALA A 325 9.42 3.19 4.89
CA ALA A 325 7.99 3.34 4.62
C ALA A 325 7.58 4.82 4.54
N HIS A 326 8.09 5.67 5.41
CA HIS A 326 7.82 7.11 5.43
C HIS A 326 8.38 7.81 4.19
N LYS A 327 9.59 7.48 3.73
CA LYS A 327 10.14 7.96 2.44
C LYS A 327 9.18 7.66 1.28
N ASN A 328 8.67 6.42 1.20
CA ASN A 328 7.76 6.01 0.14
C ASN A 328 6.40 6.72 0.23
N PHE A 329 5.88 6.87 1.45
CA PHE A 329 4.68 7.64 1.70
C PHE A 329 4.84 9.09 1.23
N LEU A 330 5.94 9.77 1.58
CA LEU A 330 6.19 11.17 1.20
C LEU A 330 6.27 11.34 -0.32
N LYS A 331 6.94 10.43 -1.04
CA LYS A 331 6.98 10.43 -2.51
C LYS A 331 5.57 10.41 -3.11
N GLN A 332 4.73 9.51 -2.61
CA GLN A 332 3.36 9.38 -3.08
C GLN A 332 2.51 10.59 -2.70
N ALA A 333 2.57 11.02 -1.44
CA ALA A 333 1.78 12.13 -0.91
C ALA A 333 2.11 13.46 -1.61
N VAL A 334 3.39 13.75 -1.89
CA VAL A 334 3.80 14.94 -2.67
C VAL A 334 3.18 14.90 -4.06
N ASN A 335 3.25 13.74 -4.73
CA ASN A 335 2.68 13.56 -6.05
C ASN A 335 1.14 13.71 -6.03
N ASP A 336 0.48 13.11 -5.05
CA ASP A 336 -0.98 13.14 -4.93
C ASP A 336 -1.47 14.56 -4.63
N LEU A 337 -0.80 15.30 -3.75
CA LEU A 337 -1.10 16.72 -3.53
C LEU A 337 -0.92 17.55 -4.80
N TYR A 338 0.17 17.34 -5.53
CA TYR A 338 0.47 18.09 -6.74
C TYR A 338 -0.61 17.92 -7.81
N ILE A 339 -0.98 16.67 -8.12
CA ILE A 339 -1.98 16.41 -9.16
C ILE A 339 -3.34 16.95 -8.77
N HIS A 340 -3.73 16.90 -7.49
CA HIS A 340 -5.01 17.44 -7.03
C HIS A 340 -4.99 18.95 -6.78
N GLY A 341 -4.08 19.71 -7.41
CA GLY A 341 -4.10 21.18 -7.33
C GLY A 341 -3.51 21.77 -6.06
N ARG A 342 -3.11 20.95 -5.09
CA ARG A 342 -2.59 21.39 -3.79
C ARG A 342 -1.08 21.63 -3.84
N GLU A 343 -0.63 22.41 -4.83
CA GLU A 343 0.80 22.61 -5.14
C GLU A 343 1.58 23.21 -3.98
N ALA A 344 1.01 24.19 -3.26
CA ALA A 344 1.66 24.79 -2.10
C ALA A 344 1.90 23.76 -0.97
N GLU A 345 0.99 22.81 -0.81
CA GLU A 345 1.15 21.72 0.16
C GLU A 345 2.14 20.68 -0.32
N ALA A 346 2.09 20.32 -1.61
CA ALA A 346 3.08 19.46 -2.23
C ALA A 346 4.49 20.04 -2.07
N ALA A 347 4.67 21.34 -2.32
CA ALA A 347 5.94 22.05 -2.15
C ALA A 347 6.45 22.03 -0.71
N ARG A 348 5.57 22.29 0.26
CA ARG A 348 5.92 22.22 1.70
C ARG A 348 6.35 20.82 2.09
N LEU A 349 5.58 19.80 1.72
CA LEU A 349 5.89 18.41 2.03
C LEU A 349 7.15 17.92 1.31
N TYR A 350 7.40 18.43 0.10
CA TYR A 350 8.61 18.14 -0.68
C TYR A 350 9.86 18.73 -0.02
N THR A 351 9.80 20.00 0.40
CA THR A 351 10.89 20.64 1.16
C THR A 351 11.17 19.89 2.45
N TYR A 352 10.11 19.49 3.18
CA TYR A 352 10.24 18.64 4.36
C TYR A 352 10.97 17.33 4.04
N ALA A 353 10.52 16.61 3.00
CA ALA A 353 11.12 15.34 2.60
C ALA A 353 12.61 15.48 2.24
N LYS A 354 12.97 16.55 1.48
CA LYS A 354 14.36 16.86 1.13
C LYS A 354 15.24 17.12 2.36
N ALA A 355 14.73 17.87 3.33
CA ALA A 355 15.47 18.16 4.56
C ALA A 355 15.60 16.90 5.44
N ARG A 356 14.51 16.14 5.60
CA ARG A 356 14.44 14.96 6.47
C ARG A 356 15.29 13.79 5.99
N TYR A 357 15.46 13.67 4.68
CA TYR A 357 16.12 12.56 4.01
C TYR A 357 17.18 13.05 3.02
N HIS A 358 18.00 14.00 3.42
CA HIS A 358 18.98 14.68 2.55
C HIS A 358 19.82 13.72 1.70
N ASP A 359 20.41 12.68 2.28
CA ASP A 359 21.27 11.74 1.54
C ASP A 359 20.53 10.98 0.44
N TYR A 360 19.23 10.75 0.63
CA TYR A 360 18.37 10.07 -0.33
C TYR A 360 17.75 11.03 -1.35
N TYR A 361 17.46 12.25 -0.92
CA TYR A 361 16.80 13.29 -1.71
C TYR A 361 17.79 14.27 -2.36
N TYR A 362 19.10 14.10 -2.17
CA TYR A 362 20.15 14.93 -2.78
C TYR A 362 20.05 14.97 -4.30
N PHE A 363 19.57 13.86 -4.87
CA PHE A 363 19.38 13.72 -6.31
C PHE A 363 17.98 14.11 -6.77
N LEU A 364 17.04 14.51 -5.91
CA LEU A 364 15.73 14.90 -6.40
C LEU A 364 15.74 16.27 -7.09
N PRO A 365 14.78 16.52 -8.00
CA PRO A 365 14.66 17.79 -8.71
C PRO A 365 14.69 19.05 -7.82
N PRO A 366 15.04 20.23 -8.38
CA PRO A 366 15.20 21.44 -7.59
C PRO A 366 13.93 21.80 -6.80
N ASP A 367 12.76 21.61 -7.41
CA ASP A 367 11.46 21.96 -6.87
C ASP A 367 10.40 20.86 -7.14
N VAL A 368 9.21 21.07 -6.57
CA VAL A 368 8.09 20.11 -6.66
C VAL A 368 7.54 19.95 -8.08
N HIS A 369 7.62 20.99 -8.93
CA HIS A 369 7.16 20.90 -10.31
C HIS A 369 8.07 20.00 -11.13
N ALA A 370 9.39 20.20 -10.99
CA ALA A 370 10.39 19.36 -11.61
C ALA A 370 10.31 17.91 -11.08
N TYR A 371 9.98 17.71 -9.80
CA TYR A 371 9.67 16.39 -9.22
C TYR A 371 8.45 15.73 -9.86
N ALA A 372 7.33 16.45 -9.96
CA ALA A 372 6.11 15.95 -10.59
C ALA A 372 6.32 15.64 -12.08
N MET A 373 7.10 16.46 -12.79
CA MET A 373 7.50 16.20 -14.17
C MET A 373 8.35 14.93 -14.28
N ALA A 374 9.40 14.80 -13.45
CA ALA A 374 10.24 13.61 -13.41
C ALA A 374 9.43 12.32 -13.21
N ARG A 375 8.49 12.30 -12.25
CA ARG A 375 7.59 11.16 -12.02
C ARG A 375 6.68 10.88 -13.21
N THR A 376 6.25 11.93 -13.89
CA THR A 376 5.47 11.81 -15.13
C THR A 376 6.33 11.21 -16.25
N TYR A 377 7.64 11.49 -16.31
CA TYR A 377 8.58 10.92 -17.29
C TYR A 377 9.09 9.53 -16.97
N GLU A 378 9.26 9.15 -15.70
CA GLU A 378 9.58 7.75 -15.33
C GLU A 378 8.53 6.81 -15.93
N LEU A 379 7.25 7.18 -15.88
CA LEU A 379 6.15 6.46 -16.53
C LEU A 379 6.27 6.42 -18.08
N VAL A 380 7.04 7.33 -18.68
CA VAL A 380 7.21 7.50 -20.14
C VAL A 380 8.50 6.82 -20.65
N ALA A 381 9.57 6.80 -19.84
CA ALA A 381 10.94 6.55 -20.27
C ALA A 381 11.28 5.07 -20.57
N ASP A 382 10.53 4.12 -20.00
CA ASP A 382 10.76 2.66 -20.10
C ASP A 382 10.51 2.03 -21.49
N GLY A 383 10.56 2.80 -22.58
CA GLY A 383 10.48 2.17 -23.91
C GLY A 383 10.61 3.12 -25.09
N GLY A 384 11.82 3.65 -25.33
CA GLY A 384 12.23 4.25 -26.61
C GLY A 384 11.27 5.30 -27.18
N GLY A 385 11.42 6.57 -26.77
CA GLY A 385 10.45 7.63 -27.07
C GLY A 385 10.43 8.14 -28.52
N GLY A 386 9.60 7.53 -29.37
CA GLY A 386 9.08 8.14 -30.61
C GLY A 386 7.89 9.07 -30.36
N ARG A 387 7.54 9.91 -31.35
CA ARG A 387 6.42 10.87 -31.32
C ARG A 387 5.10 10.21 -30.88
N ASP A 388 4.76 9.07 -31.47
CA ASP A 388 3.48 8.36 -31.23
C ASP A 388 3.30 7.95 -29.76
N LYS A 389 4.40 7.61 -29.07
CA LYS A 389 4.36 7.27 -27.65
C LYS A 389 4.01 8.49 -26.79
N LEU A 390 4.53 9.66 -27.13
CA LEU A 390 4.21 10.90 -26.42
C LEU A 390 2.77 11.34 -26.68
N GLU A 391 2.30 11.22 -27.93
CA GLU A 391 0.88 11.44 -28.26
C GLU A 391 -0.02 10.52 -27.43
N GLY A 392 0.29 9.23 -27.36
CA GLY A 392 -0.46 8.26 -26.56
C GLY A 392 -0.50 8.59 -25.07
N ILE A 393 0.57 9.16 -24.50
CA ILE A 393 0.61 9.54 -23.08
C ILE A 393 -0.20 10.82 -22.82
N VAL A 394 -0.09 11.81 -23.69
CA VAL A 394 -0.95 13.00 -23.64
C VAL A 394 -2.42 12.59 -23.69
N GLU A 395 -2.80 11.73 -24.65
CA GLU A 395 -4.16 11.21 -24.75
C GLU A 395 -4.58 10.39 -23.53
N ALA A 396 -3.71 9.54 -22.97
CA ALA A 396 -4.01 8.76 -21.78
C ALA A 396 -4.31 9.63 -20.55
N PHE A 397 -3.55 10.71 -20.35
CA PHE A 397 -3.84 11.66 -19.27
C PHE A 397 -5.13 12.42 -19.52
N LEU A 398 -5.39 12.89 -20.74
CA LEU A 398 -6.67 13.54 -21.07
C LEU A 398 -7.85 12.58 -20.91
N PHE A 399 -7.68 11.29 -21.22
CA PHE A 399 -8.70 10.27 -20.99
C PHE A 399 -9.06 10.15 -19.51
N GLN A 400 -8.05 10.09 -18.63
CA GLN A 400 -8.27 10.09 -17.19
C GLN A 400 -8.92 11.39 -16.70
N SER A 401 -8.57 12.54 -17.29
CA SER A 401 -9.24 13.81 -16.99
C SER A 401 -10.73 13.74 -17.29
N PHE A 402 -11.15 13.24 -18.44
CA PHE A 402 -12.58 13.14 -18.78
C PHE A 402 -13.31 12.15 -17.88
N ARG A 403 -12.65 11.04 -17.52
CA ARG A 403 -13.22 10.08 -16.55
C ARG A 403 -13.46 10.76 -15.20
N TYR A 404 -12.48 11.46 -14.65
CA TYR A 404 -12.62 12.13 -13.36
C TYR A 404 -13.62 13.29 -13.41
N GLN A 405 -13.69 14.02 -14.52
CA GLN A 405 -14.74 15.02 -14.73
C GLN A 405 -16.14 14.39 -14.71
N ALA A 406 -16.32 13.24 -15.36
CA ALA A 406 -17.59 12.52 -15.31
C ALA A 406 -17.97 12.13 -13.86
N LEU A 407 -16.99 11.73 -13.05
CA LEU A 407 -17.16 11.34 -11.65
C LEU A 407 -17.31 12.54 -10.67
N GLY A 408 -17.24 13.79 -11.14
CA GLY A 408 -17.27 14.98 -10.29
C GLY A 408 -15.98 15.23 -9.50
N GLU A 409 -14.87 14.64 -9.94
CA GLU A 409 -13.53 14.75 -9.34
C GLU A 409 -12.71 15.85 -10.02
N ASP A 410 -13.21 17.09 -10.01
CA ASP A 410 -12.70 18.19 -10.84
C ASP A 410 -11.23 18.53 -10.58
N ASP A 411 -10.80 18.57 -9.31
CA ASP A 411 -9.40 18.82 -8.95
C ASP A 411 -8.46 17.76 -9.54
N ARG A 412 -8.90 16.51 -9.52
CA ARG A 412 -8.14 15.38 -10.07
C ARG A 412 -8.14 15.44 -11.59
N ALA A 413 -9.29 15.75 -12.20
CA ALA A 413 -9.41 15.94 -13.64
C ALA A 413 -8.44 17.03 -14.13
N PHE A 414 -8.43 18.20 -13.48
CA PHE A 414 -7.51 19.29 -13.77
C PHE A 414 -6.03 18.89 -13.62
N GLY A 415 -5.71 18.09 -12.59
CA GLY A 415 -4.40 17.47 -12.42
C GLY A 415 -3.90 16.71 -13.64
N TYR A 416 -4.76 15.89 -14.22
CA TYR A 416 -4.44 15.09 -15.40
C TYR A 416 -4.29 15.95 -16.66
N VAL A 417 -5.08 17.02 -16.82
CA VAL A 417 -4.86 18.01 -17.90
C VAL A 417 -3.48 18.64 -17.77
N ARG A 418 -3.09 19.08 -16.57
CA ARG A 418 -1.76 19.66 -16.34
C ARG A 418 -0.64 18.69 -16.65
N ARG A 419 -0.77 17.41 -16.30
CA ARG A 419 0.22 16.38 -16.68
C ARG A 419 0.35 16.22 -18.19
N ALA A 420 -0.78 16.18 -18.90
CA ALA A 420 -0.78 16.13 -20.35
C ALA A 420 -0.03 17.35 -20.93
N GLN A 421 -0.30 18.54 -20.40
CA GLN A 421 0.35 19.77 -20.82
C GLN A 421 1.84 19.81 -20.46
N GLN A 422 2.26 19.25 -19.33
CA GLN A 422 3.67 19.13 -18.96
C GLN A 422 4.43 18.23 -19.94
N VAL A 423 3.87 17.07 -20.28
CA VAL A 423 4.46 16.16 -21.28
C VAL A 423 4.60 16.85 -22.62
N TRP A 424 3.54 17.52 -23.07
CA TRP A 424 3.51 18.27 -24.32
C TRP A 424 4.54 19.41 -24.33
N SER A 425 4.51 20.29 -23.33
CA SER A 425 5.35 21.49 -23.26
C SER A 425 6.84 21.14 -23.24
N TYR A 426 7.22 20.15 -22.44
CA TYR A 426 8.58 19.65 -22.41
C TYR A 426 9.06 19.15 -23.77
N HIS A 427 8.23 18.39 -24.50
CA HIS A 427 8.61 17.94 -25.84
C HIS A 427 8.82 19.12 -26.79
N MET A 428 7.90 20.08 -26.80
CA MET A 428 7.97 21.27 -27.64
C MET A 428 9.22 22.13 -27.31
N THR A 429 9.57 22.28 -26.02
CA THR A 429 10.80 22.97 -25.61
C THR A 429 12.09 22.26 -26.01
N LYS A 430 12.07 20.95 -26.26
CA LYS A 430 13.25 20.20 -26.72
C LYS A 430 13.40 20.20 -28.24
N ILE A 431 12.31 20.40 -29.01
CA ILE A 431 12.37 20.62 -30.46
C ILE A 431 13.08 21.95 -30.75
N SER A 432 12.76 23.01 -30.00
CA SER A 432 13.34 24.34 -30.23
C SER A 432 14.84 24.48 -29.91
N VAL A 433 15.44 23.49 -29.22
CA VAL A 433 16.81 23.62 -28.67
C VAL A 433 17.82 22.59 -29.23
N ALA A 434 17.41 21.43 -29.73
CA ALA A 434 18.38 20.32 -29.93
C ALA A 434 18.29 19.51 -31.24
N ASP A 435 17.19 19.53 -32.00
CA ASP A 435 17.06 18.72 -33.22
C ASP A 435 15.91 19.18 -34.13
N PRO A 436 16.19 19.95 -35.21
CA PRO A 436 15.19 20.41 -36.17
C PRO A 436 14.44 19.29 -36.91
N GLY A 437 14.92 18.04 -36.85
CA GLY A 437 14.27 16.88 -37.49
C GLY A 437 13.18 16.22 -36.65
N ARG A 438 12.97 16.66 -35.40
CA ARG A 438 11.97 16.10 -34.49
C ARG A 438 10.60 16.72 -34.75
N LEU A 439 9.64 15.90 -35.22
CA LEU A 439 8.29 16.34 -35.55
C LEU A 439 7.54 16.90 -34.34
N GLU A 440 6.95 18.09 -34.50
CA GLU A 440 6.10 18.74 -33.51
C GLU A 440 4.88 17.88 -33.13
N LEU A 441 4.53 17.93 -31.85
CA LEU A 441 3.23 17.46 -31.38
C LEU A 441 2.15 18.43 -31.84
N LYS A 442 0.95 17.91 -32.08
CA LYS A 442 -0.20 18.77 -32.41
C LYS A 442 -0.52 19.67 -31.20
N PRO A 443 -1.19 20.82 -31.39
CA PRO A 443 -1.60 21.65 -30.26
C PRO A 443 -2.42 20.87 -29.22
N MET A 444 -2.27 21.20 -27.93
CA MET A 444 -3.05 20.55 -26.85
C MET A 444 -4.56 20.57 -27.10
N THR A 445 -5.07 21.63 -27.72
CA THR A 445 -6.48 21.78 -28.13
C THR A 445 -6.93 20.70 -29.12
N PHE A 446 -6.04 20.21 -30.00
CA PHE A 446 -6.32 19.12 -30.90
C PHE A 446 -6.57 17.82 -30.14
N TYR A 447 -5.65 17.42 -29.26
CA TYR A 447 -5.77 16.16 -28.50
C TYR A 447 -7.00 16.20 -27.59
N TYR A 448 -7.22 17.32 -26.89
CA TYR A 448 -8.38 17.51 -26.03
C TYR A 448 -9.70 17.38 -26.80
N THR A 449 -9.85 18.12 -27.90
CA THR A 449 -11.10 18.15 -28.68
C THR A 449 -11.37 16.82 -29.37
N ASN A 450 -10.35 16.22 -29.98
CA ASN A 450 -10.49 14.93 -30.65
C ASN A 450 -10.86 13.82 -29.65
N LEU A 451 -10.17 13.76 -28.52
CA LEU A 451 -10.48 12.77 -27.50
C LEU A 451 -11.85 13.01 -26.87
N LEU A 452 -12.24 14.27 -26.61
CA LEU A 452 -13.59 14.61 -26.15
C LEU A 452 -14.66 14.10 -27.12
N HIS A 453 -14.46 14.32 -28.42
CA HIS A 453 -15.36 13.80 -29.46
C HIS A 453 -15.43 12.28 -29.44
N ARG A 454 -14.30 11.58 -29.28
CA ARG A 454 -14.27 10.12 -29.17
C ARG A 454 -14.96 9.61 -27.90
N VAL A 455 -14.71 10.18 -26.73
CA VAL A 455 -15.39 9.71 -25.49
C VAL A 455 -16.90 9.98 -25.49
N LEU A 456 -17.37 10.88 -26.34
CA LEU A 456 -18.78 11.17 -26.58
C LEU A 456 -19.36 10.49 -27.82
N SER A 457 -18.59 9.66 -28.55
CA SER A 457 -19.07 8.95 -29.73
C SER A 457 -19.88 7.70 -29.39
N GLU A 458 -20.53 7.11 -30.40
CA GLU A 458 -21.20 5.82 -30.29
C GLU A 458 -20.55 4.77 -31.21
N PRO A 459 -20.02 3.66 -30.66
CA PRO A 459 -19.77 3.42 -29.24
C PRO A 459 -18.62 4.32 -28.69
N PRO A 460 -18.56 4.56 -27.37
CA PRO A 460 -17.41 5.21 -26.77
C PRO A 460 -16.16 4.29 -26.82
N PRO A 461 -14.94 4.84 -26.70
CA PRO A 461 -13.70 4.08 -26.70
C PRO A 461 -13.63 3.12 -25.50
N ARG A 462 -12.94 2.00 -25.68
CA ARG A 462 -12.72 1.00 -24.63
C ARG A 462 -12.22 1.66 -23.34
N GLY A 463 -12.89 1.35 -22.22
CA GLY A 463 -12.57 1.90 -20.90
C GLY A 463 -13.38 3.15 -20.53
N PHE A 464 -14.16 3.70 -21.46
CA PHE A 464 -15.14 4.76 -21.23
C PHE A 464 -16.53 4.19 -21.54
N SER A 465 -17.36 4.00 -20.53
CA SER A 465 -18.68 3.40 -20.67
C SER A 465 -19.73 4.41 -21.13
N ASP A 466 -20.90 3.91 -21.54
CA ASP A 466 -22.06 4.78 -21.78
C ASP A 466 -22.53 5.49 -20.48
N GLY A 467 -22.33 4.87 -19.32
CA GLY A 467 -22.58 5.50 -18.02
C GLY A 467 -21.69 6.72 -17.80
N LEU A 468 -20.37 6.58 -17.98
CA LEU A 468 -19.41 7.68 -17.90
C LEU A 468 -19.67 8.74 -18.98
N LYS A 469 -20.07 8.34 -20.19
CA LYS A 469 -20.50 9.25 -21.27
C LYS A 469 -21.64 10.14 -20.82
N ALA A 470 -22.73 9.54 -20.32
CA ALA A 470 -23.89 10.29 -19.82
C ALA A 470 -23.54 11.22 -18.66
N MET A 471 -22.68 10.77 -17.75
CA MET A 471 -22.18 11.59 -16.63
C MET A 471 -21.32 12.76 -17.11
N LEU A 472 -20.39 12.53 -18.04
CA LEU A 472 -19.55 13.59 -18.62
C LEU A 472 -20.40 14.64 -19.35
N ARG A 473 -21.40 14.22 -20.13
CA ARG A 473 -22.36 15.12 -20.77
C ARG A 473 -23.06 16.01 -19.74
N THR A 474 -23.52 15.41 -18.65
CA THR A 474 -24.18 16.13 -17.55
C THR A 474 -23.24 17.13 -16.89
N ALA A 475 -22.01 16.71 -16.55
CA ALA A 475 -20.99 17.57 -15.97
C ALA A 475 -20.63 18.77 -16.88
N ARG A 476 -20.85 18.64 -18.19
CA ARG A 476 -20.60 19.69 -19.18
C ARG A 476 -21.86 20.44 -19.64
N GLY A 477 -23.00 20.21 -18.99
CA GLY A 477 -24.26 20.89 -19.32
C GLY A 477 -24.84 20.52 -20.70
N MET A 478 -24.45 19.38 -21.27
CA MET A 478 -24.95 18.91 -22.57
C MET A 478 -26.36 18.29 -22.43
N PRO A 479 -27.24 18.45 -23.43
CA PRO A 479 -28.59 17.87 -23.39
C PRO A 479 -28.55 16.33 -23.33
N ARG A 480 -29.59 15.73 -22.72
CA ARG A 480 -29.80 14.27 -22.73
C ARG A 480 -29.98 13.80 -24.17
N GLU A 481 -29.43 12.63 -24.49
CA GLU A 481 -29.52 12.07 -25.84
C GLU A 481 -30.97 11.72 -26.18
N ALA A 482 -31.60 12.57 -26.97
CA ALA A 482 -32.78 12.26 -27.77
C ALA A 482 -32.50 12.82 -29.17
N ASN A 483 -32.27 11.93 -30.14
CA ASN A 483 -32.24 12.17 -31.60
C ASN A 483 -31.89 13.59 -32.06
N ALA A 484 -30.59 13.95 -32.25
CA ALA A 484 -30.11 14.98 -33.21
C ALA A 484 -28.60 15.32 -33.03
N PRO A 485 -27.95 15.86 -34.08
CA PRO A 485 -26.52 15.70 -34.34
C PRO A 485 -25.60 16.68 -33.59
N VAL A 486 -24.30 16.36 -33.65
CA VAL A 486 -23.15 17.05 -33.08
C VAL A 486 -23.23 18.57 -33.28
N LEU A 487 -23.33 19.32 -32.17
CA LEU A 487 -23.15 20.77 -32.14
C LEU A 487 -21.76 21.10 -31.59
N LEU A 488 -20.88 21.43 -32.52
CA LEU A 488 -19.54 21.96 -32.31
C LEU A 488 -19.66 23.44 -31.89
N ALA A 489 -20.16 23.70 -30.68
CA ALA A 489 -20.26 25.07 -30.14
C ALA A 489 -20.34 25.10 -28.60
N SER A 490 -19.19 24.91 -27.95
CA SER A 490 -18.79 25.60 -26.70
C SER A 490 -17.43 25.06 -26.24
N LEU A 491 -16.36 25.65 -26.77
CA LEU A 491 -14.96 25.38 -26.37
C LEU A 491 -14.26 26.64 -25.86
N THR A 492 -14.98 27.59 -25.27
CA THR A 492 -14.40 28.88 -24.85
C THR A 492 -14.08 29.02 -23.37
N ASN A 493 -14.35 28.01 -22.53
CA ASN A 493 -13.97 28.05 -21.11
C ASN A 493 -12.84 27.08 -20.78
N MET A 494 -11.70 27.27 -21.44
CA MET A 494 -10.42 26.74 -20.97
C MET A 494 -9.93 27.70 -19.87
N PRO A 495 -9.50 27.23 -18.68
CA PRO A 495 -8.83 28.12 -17.73
C PRO A 495 -7.59 28.71 -18.43
N PRO A 496 -7.32 30.03 -18.29
CA PRO A 496 -6.15 30.65 -18.90
C PRO A 496 -4.88 29.97 -18.39
N GLU A 497 -3.91 29.80 -19.29
CA GLU A 497 -2.59 29.27 -18.96
C GLU A 497 -1.99 30.07 -17.79
N PRO A 498 -1.65 29.43 -16.65
CA PRO A 498 -0.73 30.07 -15.74
C PRO A 498 0.63 30.18 -16.46
N PRO A 499 1.32 31.32 -16.40
CA PRO A 499 2.63 31.45 -17.01
C PRO A 499 3.58 30.43 -16.36
N LEU A 500 4.07 29.49 -17.18
CA LEU A 500 5.22 28.68 -16.86
C LEU A 500 6.42 29.62 -16.74
N VAL A 501 6.76 30.02 -15.52
CA VAL A 501 8.08 30.58 -15.25
C VAL A 501 9.09 29.44 -15.37
N LEU A 502 9.56 29.19 -16.58
CA LEU A 502 10.76 28.40 -16.83
C LEU A 502 11.93 29.17 -16.21
N ASN A 503 12.33 28.76 -15.00
CA ASN A 503 13.59 29.22 -14.45
C ASN A 503 14.73 28.60 -15.25
N PHE A 504 15.33 29.38 -16.16
CA PHE A 504 16.45 28.98 -17.02
C PHE A 504 17.74 28.64 -16.24
N ASN A 505 17.71 28.63 -14.90
CA ASN A 505 18.79 28.16 -14.01
C ASN A 505 18.57 26.76 -13.43
N SER A 506 17.75 25.90 -14.06
CA SER A 506 17.54 24.54 -13.59
C SER A 506 18.85 23.71 -13.63
N PRO A 507 19.12 22.85 -12.62
CA PRO A 507 20.31 21.97 -12.63
C PRO A 507 20.44 21.11 -13.90
N SER A 508 19.31 20.70 -14.49
CA SER A 508 19.25 19.84 -15.68
C SER A 508 19.85 20.46 -16.94
N GLU A 509 19.65 21.77 -17.17
CA GLU A 509 20.24 22.46 -18.32
C GLU A 509 21.73 22.78 -18.10
N ARG A 510 22.16 22.93 -16.83
CA ARG A 510 23.59 23.00 -16.48
C ARG A 510 24.29 21.67 -16.76
N ASP A 511 23.73 20.55 -16.30
CA ASP A 511 24.30 19.22 -16.49
C ASP A 511 24.43 18.85 -17.97
N LYS A 512 23.42 19.21 -18.79
CA LYS A 512 23.47 19.04 -20.24
C LYS A 512 24.63 19.82 -20.87
N ARG A 513 24.70 21.13 -20.61
CA ARG A 513 25.74 22.01 -21.17
C ARG A 513 27.14 21.60 -20.72
N ASP A 514 27.30 21.31 -19.44
CA ASP A 514 28.59 20.98 -18.85
C ASP A 514 29.06 19.59 -19.33
N GLY A 515 28.14 18.64 -19.54
CA GLY A 515 28.41 17.35 -20.18
C GLY A 515 28.81 17.46 -21.66
N GLU A 516 28.10 18.27 -22.44
CA GLU A 516 28.43 18.54 -23.86
C GLU A 516 29.81 19.21 -23.98
N LYS A 517 30.08 20.22 -23.15
CA LYS A 517 31.38 20.87 -23.08
C LYS A 517 32.47 19.88 -22.68
N PHE A 518 32.25 19.09 -21.64
CA PHE A 518 33.22 18.08 -21.20
C PHE A 518 33.55 17.11 -22.34
N LEU A 519 32.56 16.58 -23.07
CA LEU A 519 32.81 15.67 -24.19
C LEU A 519 33.50 16.36 -25.38
N ALA A 520 33.25 17.65 -25.60
CA ALA A 520 33.95 18.44 -26.62
C ALA A 520 35.43 18.65 -26.26
N ASP A 521 35.75 18.85 -24.99
CA ASP A 521 37.12 19.01 -24.51
C ASP A 521 37.83 17.64 -24.40
N ASN A 522 37.11 16.62 -23.95
CA ASN A 522 37.67 15.32 -23.63
C ASN A 522 38.09 14.52 -24.87
N ARG A 523 37.38 14.67 -26.00
CA ARG A 523 37.79 14.08 -27.28
C ARG A 523 39.14 14.57 -27.81
N LEU A 524 39.61 15.73 -27.34
CA LEU A 524 40.88 16.32 -27.75
C LEU A 524 42.06 15.80 -26.91
N LYS A 525 41.80 15.06 -25.82
CA LYS A 525 42.85 14.53 -24.96
C LYS A 525 43.51 13.30 -25.59
N ALA A 526 44.83 13.20 -25.45
CA ALA A 526 45.59 12.04 -25.91
C ALA A 526 45.07 10.74 -25.27
N GLY A 527 44.86 9.72 -26.10
CA GLY A 527 44.38 8.40 -25.68
C GLY A 527 42.87 8.26 -25.51
N VAL A 528 42.07 9.32 -25.74
CA VAL A 528 40.61 9.24 -25.78
C VAL A 528 40.14 8.94 -27.20
N LEU A 529 39.35 7.89 -27.36
CA LEU A 529 38.73 7.47 -28.61
C LEU A 529 37.23 7.76 -28.57
N THR A 530 36.64 8.16 -29.70
CA THR A 530 35.20 8.44 -29.83
C THR A 530 34.60 7.52 -30.89
N THR A 531 33.51 6.82 -30.56
CA THR A 531 32.78 5.97 -31.50
C THR A 531 31.71 6.76 -32.27
N PRO A 532 31.14 6.21 -33.37
CA PRO A 532 30.07 6.88 -34.13
C PRO A 532 28.80 7.18 -33.31
N SER A 533 28.53 6.44 -32.23
CA SER A 533 27.38 6.68 -31.36
C SER A 533 27.59 7.85 -30.38
N GLY A 534 28.83 8.37 -30.32
CA GLY A 534 29.24 9.43 -29.41
C GLY A 534 29.80 8.93 -28.07
N LEU A 535 29.92 7.61 -27.85
CA LEU A 535 30.66 7.05 -26.71
C LEU A 535 32.12 7.48 -26.79
N GLN A 536 32.67 7.99 -25.69
CA GLN A 536 34.11 8.20 -25.56
C GLN A 536 34.69 7.21 -24.56
N TYR A 537 35.90 6.75 -24.80
CA TYR A 537 36.61 5.89 -23.87
C TYR A 537 38.12 6.08 -23.94
N ARG A 538 38.80 5.66 -22.87
CA ARG A 538 40.26 5.55 -22.80
C ARG A 538 40.64 4.17 -22.32
N VAL A 539 41.54 3.51 -23.03
CA VAL A 539 42.13 2.24 -22.60
C VAL A 539 43.15 2.53 -21.50
N VAL A 540 42.87 2.04 -20.28
CA VAL A 540 43.75 2.19 -19.12
C VAL A 540 44.69 0.99 -19.01
N ALA A 541 44.19 -0.21 -19.29
CA ALA A 541 44.97 -1.42 -19.45
C ALA A 541 44.40 -2.26 -20.60
N GLU A 542 45.29 -2.74 -21.47
CA GLU A 542 44.92 -3.68 -22.53
C GLU A 542 44.50 -5.02 -21.94
N GLY A 543 43.52 -5.65 -22.59
CA GLY A 543 43.10 -7.00 -22.22
C GLY A 543 44.13 -8.05 -22.59
N LYS A 544 43.91 -9.29 -22.13
CA LYS A 544 44.74 -10.43 -22.50
C LYS A 544 44.75 -10.58 -24.02
N LYS A 545 45.91 -10.91 -24.61
CA LYS A 545 46.04 -11.09 -26.07
C LYS A 545 45.04 -12.13 -26.62
N ASP A 546 44.90 -13.23 -25.90
CA ASP A 546 43.94 -14.32 -26.17
C ASP A 546 42.62 -14.17 -25.39
N GLY A 547 42.38 -13.01 -24.80
CA GLY A 547 41.16 -12.69 -24.05
C GLY A 547 39.94 -12.60 -24.95
N ARG A 548 38.83 -13.18 -24.50
CA ARG A 548 37.57 -13.16 -25.23
C ARG A 548 36.95 -11.77 -25.24
N THR A 549 36.34 -11.41 -26.37
CA THR A 549 35.45 -10.25 -26.48
C THR A 549 33.99 -10.68 -26.25
N PRO A 550 33.25 -10.04 -25.33
CA PRO A 550 31.84 -10.31 -25.07
C PRO A 550 30.94 -10.18 -26.31
N LYS A 551 30.01 -11.12 -26.48
CA LYS A 551 28.87 -11.02 -27.40
C LYS A 551 27.63 -10.53 -26.66
N LEU A 552 26.60 -10.11 -27.40
CA LEU A 552 25.36 -9.58 -26.83
C LEU A 552 24.60 -10.60 -25.95
N THR A 553 24.79 -11.89 -26.23
CA THR A 553 24.19 -13.01 -25.49
C THR A 553 25.01 -13.43 -24.26
N ASP A 554 26.23 -12.92 -24.10
CA ASP A 554 27.14 -13.34 -23.03
C ASP A 554 26.81 -12.62 -21.71
N LYS A 555 27.32 -13.20 -20.62
CA LYS A 555 27.42 -12.56 -19.31
C LYS A 555 28.86 -12.10 -19.08
N VAL A 556 29.03 -11.02 -18.33
CA VAL A 556 30.34 -10.49 -17.96
C VAL A 556 30.45 -10.33 -16.45
N VAL A 557 31.64 -10.60 -15.91
CA VAL A 557 31.99 -10.28 -14.53
C VAL A 557 32.91 -9.07 -14.54
N VAL A 558 32.55 -8.02 -13.80
CA VAL A 558 33.24 -6.73 -13.86
C VAL A 558 33.49 -6.13 -12.47
N HIS A 559 34.62 -5.44 -12.34
CA HIS A 559 34.76 -4.37 -11.37
C HIS A 559 34.40 -3.03 -12.01
N TYR A 560 33.64 -2.20 -11.29
CA TYR A 560 33.27 -0.90 -11.81
C TYR A 560 33.05 0.15 -10.74
N ARG A 561 33.22 1.40 -11.17
CA ARG A 561 32.85 2.61 -10.43
C ARG A 561 32.18 3.59 -11.37
N GLY A 562 30.93 3.93 -11.10
CA GLY A 562 30.15 4.94 -11.83
C GLY A 562 30.09 6.24 -11.04
N ARG A 563 30.49 7.34 -11.69
CA ARG A 563 30.46 8.70 -11.13
C ARG A 563 29.87 9.70 -12.11
N LEU A 564 29.27 10.76 -11.55
CA LEU A 564 28.82 11.93 -12.30
C LEU A 564 30.00 12.87 -12.59
N LEU A 565 29.79 13.83 -13.50
CA LEU A 565 30.80 14.83 -13.86
C LEU A 565 31.28 15.66 -12.65
N ASN A 566 30.41 15.89 -11.66
CA ASN A 566 30.75 16.56 -10.40
C ASN A 566 31.54 15.70 -9.41
N GLY A 567 31.89 14.46 -9.77
CA GLY A 567 32.64 13.52 -8.95
C GLY A 567 31.78 12.65 -8.02
N ALA A 568 30.48 12.88 -7.92
CA ALA A 568 29.58 12.08 -7.08
C ALA A 568 29.50 10.64 -7.60
N GLU A 569 29.83 9.67 -6.76
CA GLU A 569 29.71 8.24 -7.08
C GLU A 569 28.27 7.76 -6.85
N PHE A 570 27.63 7.21 -7.89
CA PHE A 570 26.24 6.73 -7.83
C PHE A 570 26.12 5.21 -7.75
N ASP A 571 27.09 4.46 -8.27
CA ASP A 571 27.13 3.00 -8.13
C ASP A 571 28.57 2.47 -8.19
N SER A 572 28.86 1.42 -7.41
CA SER A 572 30.19 0.81 -7.38
C SER A 572 30.15 -0.64 -6.90
N SER A 573 30.87 -1.52 -7.60
CA SER A 573 31.08 -2.90 -7.11
C SER A 573 32.05 -2.96 -5.92
N PHE A 574 32.93 -1.97 -5.77
CA PHE A 574 33.86 -1.88 -4.63
C PHE A 574 33.14 -1.67 -3.30
N LYS A 575 32.06 -0.87 -3.28
CA LYS A 575 31.18 -0.73 -2.10
C LYS A 575 30.48 -2.04 -1.70
N LYS A 576 30.25 -2.92 -2.67
CA LYS A 576 29.61 -4.23 -2.50
C LYS A 576 30.61 -5.34 -2.16
N GLY A 577 31.92 -5.01 -2.14
CA GLY A 577 33.02 -5.91 -1.74
C GLY A 577 33.33 -7.05 -2.70
N LYS A 578 32.69 -7.12 -3.88
CA LYS A 578 32.90 -8.19 -4.87
C LYS A 578 32.59 -7.73 -6.30
N PRO A 579 33.18 -8.35 -7.34
CA PRO A 579 32.77 -8.16 -8.73
C PRO A 579 31.27 -8.43 -8.92
N MET A 580 30.67 -7.74 -9.89
CA MET A 580 29.26 -7.91 -10.25
C MET A 580 29.14 -8.60 -11.60
N GLU A 581 28.11 -9.43 -11.74
CA GLU A 581 27.79 -10.11 -12.98
C GLU A 581 26.62 -9.40 -13.69
N PHE A 582 26.76 -9.18 -15.00
CA PHE A 582 25.74 -8.55 -15.83
C PHE A 582 25.56 -9.28 -17.16
N ASP A 583 24.32 -9.28 -17.65
CA ASP A 583 24.03 -9.59 -19.06
C ASP A 583 24.50 -8.43 -19.95
N VAL A 584 25.24 -8.71 -21.02
CA VAL A 584 25.76 -7.66 -21.93
C VAL A 584 24.63 -6.84 -22.56
N SER A 585 23.45 -7.43 -22.76
CA SER A 585 22.24 -6.78 -23.24
C SER A 585 21.41 -6.08 -22.16
N GLY A 586 21.67 -6.36 -20.88
CA GLY A 586 20.90 -5.87 -19.73
C GLY A 586 21.42 -4.59 -19.08
N VAL A 587 22.44 -3.96 -19.69
CA VAL A 587 23.09 -2.73 -19.20
C VAL A 587 22.78 -1.55 -20.13
N VAL A 588 23.13 -0.32 -19.70
CA VAL A 588 22.92 0.88 -20.53
C VAL A 588 23.67 0.79 -21.87
N LYS A 589 23.14 1.42 -22.92
CA LYS A 589 23.62 1.25 -24.31
C LYS A 589 25.12 1.49 -24.46
N GLY A 590 25.67 2.49 -23.77
CA GLY A 590 27.10 2.79 -23.79
C GLY A 590 27.97 1.69 -23.18
N TRP A 591 27.47 0.98 -22.15
CA TRP A 591 28.12 -0.20 -21.59
C TRP A 591 28.06 -1.38 -22.56
N THR A 592 26.90 -1.65 -23.16
CA THR A 592 26.74 -2.72 -24.16
C THR A 592 27.70 -2.52 -25.33
N GLU A 593 27.86 -1.27 -25.79
CA GLU A 593 28.80 -0.93 -26.84
C GLU A 593 30.26 -1.12 -26.39
N ALA A 594 30.65 -0.52 -25.26
CA ALA A 594 32.01 -0.61 -24.74
C ALA A 594 32.46 -2.05 -24.49
N LEU A 595 31.63 -2.86 -23.82
CA LEU A 595 31.96 -4.25 -23.49
C LEU A 595 32.25 -5.09 -24.74
N ARG A 596 31.56 -4.84 -25.86
CA ARG A 596 31.77 -5.55 -27.13
C ARG A 596 33.04 -5.11 -27.88
N LEU A 597 33.73 -4.08 -27.39
CA LEU A 597 35.03 -3.63 -27.88
C LEU A 597 36.17 -4.03 -26.93
N MET A 598 35.85 -4.37 -25.68
CA MET A 598 36.82 -4.81 -24.68
C MET A 598 37.21 -6.28 -24.88
N LYS A 599 38.41 -6.63 -24.42
CA LYS A 599 38.84 -8.01 -24.21
C LYS A 599 38.90 -8.32 -22.72
N GLU A 600 38.70 -9.58 -22.36
CA GLU A 600 38.90 -10.03 -20.99
C GLU A 600 40.26 -9.57 -20.42
N GLY A 601 40.25 -9.04 -19.20
CA GLY A 601 41.39 -8.43 -18.52
C GLY A 601 41.58 -6.92 -18.82
N ALA A 602 40.82 -6.34 -19.76
CA ALA A 602 40.95 -4.93 -20.08
C ALA A 602 40.35 -4.03 -18.99
N LYS A 603 40.98 -2.88 -18.78
CA LYS A 603 40.47 -1.81 -17.93
C LYS A 603 40.30 -0.53 -18.73
N TRP A 604 39.08 0.00 -18.77
CA TRP A 604 38.72 1.17 -19.56
C TRP A 604 38.10 2.24 -18.65
N GLU A 605 38.29 3.51 -19.02
CA GLU A 605 37.45 4.61 -18.55
C GLU A 605 36.48 4.98 -19.67
N LEU A 606 35.18 4.99 -19.37
CA LEU A 606 34.10 5.29 -20.30
C LEU A 606 33.49 6.66 -19.95
N TYR A 607 33.20 7.46 -20.95
CA TYR A 607 32.44 8.70 -20.83
C TYR A 607 31.19 8.56 -21.71
N ILE A 608 30.07 8.28 -21.05
CA ILE A 608 28.84 7.85 -21.70
C ILE A 608 27.90 9.04 -21.78
N PRO A 609 27.66 9.61 -22.99
CA PRO A 609 26.71 10.69 -23.16
C PRO A 609 25.30 10.26 -22.74
N PRO A 610 24.42 11.20 -22.37
CA PRO A 610 23.09 10.87 -21.86
C PRO A 610 22.29 9.94 -22.78
N GLY A 611 22.37 10.13 -24.10
CA GLY A 611 21.67 9.29 -25.08
C GLY A 611 22.08 7.81 -25.09
N LEU A 612 23.26 7.49 -24.54
CA LEU A 612 23.77 6.13 -24.35
C LEU A 612 23.68 5.64 -22.89
N GLY A 613 23.23 6.52 -21.98
CA GLY A 613 23.00 6.26 -20.56
C GLY A 613 21.51 6.32 -20.20
N TYR A 614 21.16 7.11 -19.18
CA TYR A 614 19.78 7.28 -18.69
C TYR A 614 19.01 8.44 -19.35
N GLY A 615 19.59 9.05 -20.37
CA GLY A 615 18.93 10.01 -21.23
C GLY A 615 18.50 11.29 -20.51
N VAL A 616 17.45 11.88 -21.08
CA VAL A 616 16.89 13.15 -20.61
C VAL A 616 16.08 13.00 -19.31
N ALA A 617 15.71 11.77 -18.94
CA ALA A 617 14.94 11.51 -17.73
C ALA A 617 15.84 11.29 -16.51
N GLY A 618 17.06 10.78 -16.71
CA GLY A 618 17.92 10.34 -15.62
C GLY A 618 17.42 9.03 -15.00
N SER A 619 17.98 8.67 -13.85
CA SER A 619 17.50 7.59 -12.99
C SER A 619 17.53 8.10 -11.55
N TRP A 620 16.42 8.70 -11.12
CA TRP A 620 16.34 9.37 -9.82
C TRP A 620 16.47 8.39 -8.65
N GLU A 621 15.98 7.16 -8.79
CA GLU A 621 16.17 6.09 -7.81
C GLU A 621 17.63 5.65 -7.69
N GLY A 622 18.40 5.75 -8.78
CA GLY A 622 19.84 5.48 -8.83
C GLY A 622 20.71 6.71 -8.55
N GLY A 623 20.12 7.86 -8.23
CA GLY A 623 20.86 9.10 -7.99
C GLY A 623 21.47 9.75 -9.23
N ILE A 624 20.89 9.52 -10.40
CA ILE A 624 21.41 10.00 -11.69
C ILE A 624 20.48 11.09 -12.24
N PRO A 625 20.95 12.35 -12.35
CA PRO A 625 20.12 13.43 -12.85
C PRO A 625 19.86 13.35 -14.37
N PRO A 626 18.83 14.06 -14.87
CA PRO A 626 18.56 14.30 -16.28
C PRO A 626 19.79 14.82 -17.02
N HIS A 627 20.02 14.32 -18.24
CA HIS A 627 21.15 14.74 -19.07
C HIS A 627 22.52 14.49 -18.43
N ALA A 628 22.61 13.64 -17.40
CA ALA A 628 23.88 13.29 -16.80
C ALA A 628 24.81 12.58 -17.80
N LEU A 629 26.00 13.14 -17.99
CA LEU A 629 27.14 12.40 -18.49
C LEU A 629 27.59 11.41 -17.40
N LEU A 630 27.72 10.13 -17.77
CA LEU A 630 28.19 9.10 -16.85
C LEU A 630 29.66 8.82 -17.12
N ILE A 631 30.46 8.80 -16.06
CA ILE A 631 31.87 8.40 -16.13
C ILE A 631 32.00 7.07 -15.41
N PHE A 632 32.50 6.06 -16.11
CA PHE A 632 32.73 4.74 -15.54
C PHE A 632 34.19 4.34 -15.64
N GLU A 633 34.72 3.81 -14.55
CA GLU A 633 35.88 2.93 -14.61
C GLU A 633 35.36 1.50 -14.66
N VAL A 634 35.77 0.72 -15.67
CA VAL A 634 35.32 -0.67 -15.86
C VAL A 634 36.53 -1.56 -16.07
N GLU A 635 36.61 -2.64 -15.29
CA GLU A 635 37.58 -3.71 -15.45
C GLU A 635 36.82 -5.00 -15.76
N LEU A 636 37.06 -5.54 -16.96
CA LEU A 636 36.41 -6.76 -17.44
C LEU A 636 37.19 -7.98 -16.94
N ILE A 637 36.66 -8.67 -15.94
CA ILE A 637 37.35 -9.78 -15.26
C ILE A 637 37.19 -11.08 -16.04
N GLU A 638 35.96 -11.39 -16.47
CA GLU A 638 35.62 -12.67 -17.09
C GLU A 638 34.48 -12.50 -18.10
N VAL A 639 34.55 -13.24 -19.22
CA VAL A 639 33.46 -13.35 -20.19
C VAL A 639 32.87 -14.76 -20.16
N LYS A 640 31.62 -14.88 -19.69
CA LYS A 640 30.90 -16.14 -19.61
C LYS A 640 30.04 -16.33 -20.87
N PRO A 641 30.26 -17.40 -21.66
CA PRO A 641 29.43 -17.69 -22.83
C PRO A 641 27.96 -17.79 -22.45
N GLY A 642 27.11 -17.05 -23.17
CA GLY A 642 25.66 -17.28 -23.13
C GLY A 642 25.30 -18.60 -23.80
N THR A 643 24.38 -19.34 -23.21
CA THR A 643 23.73 -20.50 -23.83
C THR A 643 22.75 -20.10 -24.91
#